data_AF-A0A849TF82-F1
#
_entry.id   AF-A0A849TF82-F1
#
_cell.length_a   1.000
_cell.length_b   1.000
_cell.length_c   1.000
_cell.angle_alpha   90.00
_cell.angle_beta   90.00
_cell.angle_gamma   90.00
#
_symmetry.space_group_name_H-M   'P 1'
#
loop_
_entity.id
_entity.type
_entity.pdbx_description
1 polymer ?
#
loop_
_entity_poly.entity_id
_entity_poly.type
_entity_poly.pdbx_seq_one_letter_code
_entity_poly.pdbx_strand_id
1 'polypeptide(L)'
;MKTKLIIFSTIISTLCSCAFKSGPEDQKTTSNVQTSKELKVDPNGDTDGDGIKDGGEIARGSNPFVADIPDLKVRFLQNYKIEVFYHDKNSDPIKDQKSFTINTDVKDTNPDFKFRVGNVFARGNALKTAASFGRFSSHSSGKFVSHDLSWVTYPELDPKFFHNQALQYRDVFNDQNIIDNIKITLTNQARLNESPFFKEVKNLKLNFYFLNHETENYELLTSTTSDRHFQSGIYESFEVVIDKAPIGLLKESFFKRGEFIISEIEDYEIPSLSSNYKTLLASIKAKTIPVLYETPLEEKVFYVATGSDGVRFQDILKTAFDKNFEVKEDVLNKIGQFQNNLPDFTHLKDVQDKDKLGKWFVMTNEFKENYLDHLYTPNDQVVLSYVVGTDLSNQKQENIYSYNGLLTSNKTESILPIGNISTNSFISIQLKPVHHFGTSIQNEKIHWVTPSSCGKNCIPKPMVCDWDINHFTNYDEPFLFSTDLLGEGEKLSLIINGDEFKISDLLKEKKIVLYKVDQNIHLEISDINKIKELKPFEESNLSLKVKSFVGNDFFGVKLVGVSGDWRGVGGCPFNTPQVAEAKKTTVSNDSLEIAEIKGWAEGARSRGWPYPLQYSDSGAYYQEISLGVSSNIQNYFN
;
A
#
# COMPACT_ATOMS: atom_id res chain seq x y z
N MET A 1 75.39 -5.05 -5.12
CA MET A 1 76.32 -4.74 -4.00
C MET A 1 75.51 -4.72 -2.71
N LYS A 2 76.12 -5.14 -1.61
CA LYS A 2 75.52 -5.78 -0.43
C LYS A 2 74.77 -4.84 0.54
N THR A 3 73.78 -5.44 1.24
CA THR A 3 73.38 -5.28 2.67
C THR A 3 72.80 -3.94 3.17
N LYS A 4 71.89 -3.84 4.14
CA LYS A 4 70.88 -4.67 4.84
C LYS A 4 70.25 -3.71 5.88
N LEU A 5 68.91 -3.64 5.94
CA LEU A 5 68.03 -3.91 7.10
C LEU A 5 68.20 -3.17 8.48
N ILE A 6 67.03 -2.89 9.11
CA ILE A 6 66.71 -2.77 10.58
C ILE A 6 66.80 -1.33 11.18
N ILE A 7 65.93 -0.78 12.06
CA ILE A 7 64.52 -0.93 12.55
C ILE A 7 64.35 0.08 13.74
N PHE A 8 63.10 0.53 13.98
CA PHE A 8 62.47 1.03 15.23
C PHE A 8 63.04 2.18 16.09
N SER A 9 62.23 3.26 16.13
CA SER A 9 61.38 3.76 17.23
C SER A 9 61.91 4.27 18.60
N THR A 10 61.31 5.42 18.95
CA THR A 10 60.78 5.89 20.25
C THR A 10 61.67 6.50 21.34
N ILE A 11 61.23 7.71 21.77
CA ILE A 11 60.87 8.11 23.15
C ILE A 11 61.88 8.96 23.99
N ILE A 12 61.46 10.21 24.19
CA ILE A 12 61.27 10.94 25.48
C ILE A 12 62.45 11.69 26.15
N SER A 13 62.14 12.96 26.44
CA SER A 13 62.41 13.78 27.66
C SER A 13 63.59 14.78 27.73
N THR A 14 63.19 16.05 27.84
CA THR A 14 63.39 17.00 28.97
C THR A 14 64.52 18.04 29.02
N LEU A 15 64.07 19.31 29.18
CA LEU A 15 64.55 20.42 30.07
C LEU A 15 65.84 21.16 29.62
N CYS A 16 66.06 22.49 29.79
CA CYS A 16 65.35 23.54 30.54
C CYS A 16 65.77 24.98 30.09
N SER A 17 64.91 25.95 30.41
CA SER A 17 65.16 27.32 30.96
C SER A 17 65.68 28.51 30.12
N CYS A 18 64.85 29.56 30.02
CA CYS A 18 64.97 30.93 30.60
C CYS A 18 63.60 31.62 30.46
N ALA A 19 63.07 32.53 31.28
CA ALA A 19 63.15 32.91 32.69
C ALA A 19 61.95 33.86 32.95
N PHE A 20 61.48 33.93 34.20
CA PHE A 20 60.24 34.60 34.67
C PHE A 20 60.22 36.14 34.58
N LYS A 21 59.00 36.72 34.44
CA LYS A 21 58.58 37.90 35.20
C LYS A 21 57.07 37.83 35.53
N SER A 22 56.75 37.97 36.81
CA SER A 22 55.44 37.76 37.45
C SER A 22 54.59 39.04 37.56
N GLY A 23 53.28 38.89 37.38
CA GLY A 23 52.20 39.82 37.75
C GLY A 23 50.86 39.03 37.81
N PRO A 24 49.92 39.39 38.71
CA PRO A 24 49.03 38.42 39.37
C PRO A 24 47.77 38.03 38.57
N GLU A 25 47.27 36.85 38.92
CA GLU A 25 46.01 36.17 38.59
C GLU A 25 44.95 36.94 37.79
N ASP A 26 44.65 36.43 36.59
CA ASP A 26 43.29 36.48 36.04
C ASP A 26 42.88 35.08 35.59
N GLN A 27 41.75 34.62 36.16
CA GLN A 27 41.12 33.36 35.86
C GLN A 27 40.70 33.30 34.39
N LYS A 28 40.87 32.09 33.82
CA LYS A 28 40.39 31.72 32.49
C LYS A 28 38.96 32.22 32.25
N THR A 29 38.83 33.13 31.31
CA THR A 29 37.59 33.48 30.62
C THR A 29 37.00 32.22 30.00
N THR A 30 35.94 31.76 30.65
CA THR A 30 34.88 30.96 30.04
C THR A 30 34.40 31.64 28.77
N SER A 31 34.21 30.83 27.74
CA SER A 31 33.58 31.15 26.46
C SER A 31 32.36 32.07 26.66
N ASN A 32 32.31 33.16 25.88
CA ASN A 32 31.24 34.14 25.87
C ASN A 32 29.87 33.46 25.66
N VAL A 33 29.06 33.39 26.72
CA VAL A 33 27.61 33.34 26.61
C VAL A 33 27.18 34.73 26.14
N GLN A 34 26.88 34.89 24.85
CA GLN A 34 26.20 36.09 24.36
C GLN A 34 24.82 36.15 25.04
N THR A 35 24.60 37.23 25.78
CA THR A 35 23.38 37.50 26.55
C THR A 35 22.13 37.48 25.67
N SER A 36 21.26 36.50 25.90
CA SER A 36 19.87 36.46 25.46
C SER A 36 19.12 37.69 25.99
N LYS A 37 18.45 38.44 25.10
CA LYS A 37 17.50 39.49 25.53
C LYS A 37 16.21 38.79 25.95
N GLU A 38 15.97 38.67 27.25
CA GLU A 38 14.72 38.08 27.75
C GLU A 38 13.53 38.98 27.37
N LEU A 39 12.47 38.35 26.82
CA LEU A 39 11.18 38.99 26.63
C LEU A 39 10.67 39.48 27.98
N LYS A 40 10.14 40.70 28.02
CA LYS A 40 9.63 41.31 29.25
C LYS A 40 8.11 41.18 29.28
N VAL A 41 7.60 40.65 30.39
CA VAL A 41 6.18 40.58 30.68
C VAL A 41 5.63 42.00 30.87
N ASP A 42 4.59 42.36 30.13
CA ASP A 42 3.78 43.55 30.40
C ASP A 42 2.42 43.09 30.96
N PRO A 43 2.10 43.32 32.25
CA PRO A 43 0.83 42.88 32.82
C PRO A 43 -0.44 43.34 32.09
N ASN A 44 -0.36 44.40 31.28
CA ASN A 44 -1.46 44.87 30.44
C ASN A 44 -1.30 44.56 28.95
N GLY A 45 -0.16 44.00 28.56
CA GLY A 45 0.13 43.52 27.22
C GLY A 45 -0.55 42.19 26.92
N ASP A 46 -0.35 41.76 25.69
CA ASP A 46 -0.76 40.47 25.11
C ASP A 46 0.39 40.09 24.18
N THR A 47 1.43 39.48 24.76
CA THR A 47 2.73 39.32 24.08
C THR A 47 2.68 38.27 22.98
N ASP A 48 1.87 37.23 23.12
CA ASP A 48 1.72 36.12 22.17
C ASP A 48 0.47 36.21 21.28
N GLY A 49 -0.46 37.14 21.55
CA GLY A 49 -1.54 37.46 20.64
C GLY A 49 -2.82 36.66 20.84
N ASP A 50 -2.95 35.92 21.94
CA ASP A 50 -4.11 35.07 22.21
C ASP A 50 -5.34 35.81 22.77
N GLY A 51 -5.19 37.12 23.02
CA GLY A 51 -6.26 37.99 23.54
C GLY A 51 -6.48 37.88 25.05
N ILE A 52 -5.62 37.15 25.74
CA ILE A 52 -5.49 37.11 27.20
C ILE A 52 -4.34 38.05 27.57
N LYS A 53 -4.44 38.73 28.71
CA LYS A 53 -3.38 39.63 29.17
C LYS A 53 -2.29 38.84 29.88
N ASP A 54 -1.02 39.22 29.70
CA ASP A 54 0.12 38.54 30.32
C ASP A 54 -0.06 38.39 31.86
N GLY A 55 -0.57 39.44 32.52
CA GLY A 55 -0.81 39.40 33.98
C GLY A 55 -1.92 38.42 34.38
N GLY A 56 -2.91 38.21 33.51
CA GLY A 56 -4.00 37.26 33.70
C GLY A 56 -3.61 35.80 33.45
N GLU A 57 -2.62 35.57 32.59
CA GLU A 57 -2.02 34.25 32.36
C GLU A 57 -1.19 33.81 33.55
N ILE A 58 -0.31 34.68 34.04
CA ILE A 58 0.52 34.43 35.22
C ILE A 58 -0.35 34.10 36.45
N ALA A 59 -1.44 34.86 36.65
CA ALA A 59 -2.36 34.64 37.76
C ALA A 59 -3.06 33.27 37.70
N ARG A 60 -3.15 32.65 36.51
CA ARG A 60 -3.75 31.33 36.29
C ARG A 60 -2.72 30.23 36.04
N GLY A 61 -1.43 30.54 36.11
CA GLY A 61 -0.32 29.60 35.95
C GLY A 61 0.03 29.25 34.50
N SER A 62 -0.36 30.09 33.53
CA SER A 62 0.08 29.97 32.13
C SER A 62 1.30 30.83 31.83
N ASN A 63 1.93 30.61 30.68
CA ASN A 63 3.15 31.30 30.25
C ASN A 63 2.81 32.38 29.20
N PRO A 64 3.00 33.69 29.49
CA PRO A 64 2.61 34.81 28.61
C PRO A 64 3.39 34.92 27.29
N PHE A 65 4.24 33.94 27.00
CA PHE A 65 5.02 33.87 25.78
C PHE A 65 4.65 32.63 24.94
N VAL A 66 3.61 31.89 25.35
CA VAL A 66 3.10 30.70 24.66
C VAL A 66 1.58 30.82 24.57
N ALA A 67 1.09 31.09 23.36
CA ALA A 67 -0.32 31.41 23.16
C ALA A 67 -1.26 30.30 23.64
N ASP A 68 -2.25 30.66 24.45
CA ASP A 68 -3.31 29.76 24.87
C ASP A 68 -4.40 29.66 23.78
N ILE A 69 -4.53 28.46 23.20
CA ILE A 69 -5.53 28.15 22.18
C ILE A 69 -6.43 27.01 22.68
N PRO A 70 -7.74 27.00 22.36
CA PRO A 70 -8.57 25.84 22.63
C PRO A 70 -8.00 24.58 21.96
N ASP A 71 -7.51 23.63 22.77
CA ASP A 71 -6.94 22.36 22.30
C ASP A 71 -8.07 21.38 21.96
N LEU A 72 -8.60 21.52 20.74
CA LEU A 72 -9.65 20.68 20.19
C LEU A 72 -9.05 19.48 19.44
N LYS A 73 -9.04 18.32 20.09
CA LYS A 73 -8.62 17.06 19.46
C LYS A 73 -9.77 16.49 18.64
N VAL A 74 -9.62 16.50 17.32
CA VAL A 74 -10.57 15.87 16.40
C VAL A 74 -9.95 14.60 15.82
N ARG A 75 -10.65 13.48 16.02
CA ARG A 75 -10.34 12.20 15.39
C ARG A 75 -11.26 12.06 14.18
N PHE A 76 -10.69 12.42 13.04
CA PHE A 76 -11.37 12.41 11.77
C PHE A 76 -11.50 11.00 11.21
N LEU A 77 -12.60 10.76 10.51
CA LEU A 77 -12.76 9.68 9.53
C LEU A 77 -12.46 8.27 10.07
N GLN A 78 -12.82 7.99 11.33
CA GLN A 78 -12.59 6.66 11.92
C GLN A 78 -13.35 5.56 11.17
N ASN A 79 -14.56 5.92 10.74
CA ASN A 79 -15.58 5.05 10.20
C ASN A 79 -16.30 5.83 9.10
N TYR A 80 -16.44 5.21 7.94
CA TYR A 80 -17.12 5.80 6.81
C TYR A 80 -17.91 4.78 6.00
N LYS A 81 -18.94 5.32 5.36
CA LYS A 81 -19.78 4.62 4.40
C LYS A 81 -19.78 5.38 3.07
N ILE A 82 -19.34 4.73 1.99
CA ILE A 82 -19.49 5.22 0.62
C ILE A 82 -20.66 4.47 0.00
N GLU A 83 -21.65 5.21 -0.51
CA GLU A 83 -22.79 4.70 -1.27
C GLU A 83 -22.71 5.29 -2.68
N VAL A 84 -22.67 4.41 -3.68
CA VAL A 84 -22.65 4.82 -5.09
C VAL A 84 -23.92 4.33 -5.74
N PHE A 85 -24.65 5.25 -6.37
CA PHE A 85 -25.85 4.98 -7.14
C PHE A 85 -25.54 5.16 -8.62
N TYR A 86 -25.92 4.18 -9.45
CA TYR A 86 -25.59 4.19 -10.87
C TYR A 86 -26.62 3.38 -11.68
N HIS A 87 -26.67 3.63 -12.98
CA HIS A 87 -27.48 2.85 -13.92
C HIS A 87 -26.72 2.60 -15.22
N ASP A 88 -27.16 1.62 -15.99
CA ASP A 88 -26.56 1.33 -17.30
C ASP A 88 -26.96 2.45 -18.28
N LYS A 89 -26.06 2.88 -19.17
CA LYS A 89 -26.26 4.02 -20.09
C LYS A 89 -27.52 3.93 -20.97
N ASN A 90 -28.04 2.72 -21.19
CA ASN A 90 -29.22 2.44 -22.01
C ASN A 90 -30.47 2.06 -21.18
N SER A 91 -30.45 2.27 -19.87
CA SER A 91 -31.50 1.88 -18.92
C SER A 91 -32.23 3.08 -18.31
N ASP A 92 -33.35 2.85 -17.61
CA ASP A 92 -34.11 3.92 -16.96
C ASP A 92 -33.41 4.33 -15.64
N PRO A 93 -33.04 5.62 -15.45
CA PRO A 93 -32.24 6.07 -14.32
C PRO A 93 -32.93 5.93 -12.96
N ILE A 94 -34.26 5.74 -12.92
CA ILE A 94 -35.02 5.62 -11.68
C ILE A 94 -35.41 4.17 -11.43
N LYS A 95 -35.83 3.43 -12.47
CA LYS A 95 -36.31 2.05 -12.32
C LYS A 95 -35.20 1.02 -12.25
N ASP A 96 -34.11 1.26 -12.97
CA ASP A 96 -33.00 0.32 -13.13
C ASP A 96 -31.75 0.75 -12.34
N GLN A 97 -31.92 1.68 -11.39
CA GLN A 97 -30.83 2.16 -10.54
C GLN A 97 -30.28 1.02 -9.67
N LYS A 98 -28.97 0.82 -9.78
CA LYS A 98 -28.16 -0.09 -8.98
C LYS A 98 -27.41 0.72 -7.93
N SER A 99 -26.97 0.05 -6.87
CA SER A 99 -26.07 0.67 -5.90
C SER A 99 -25.09 -0.33 -5.34
N PHE A 100 -23.94 0.17 -4.89
CA PHE A 100 -23.04 -0.57 -4.03
C PHE A 100 -22.64 0.28 -2.83
N THR A 101 -22.17 -0.40 -1.79
CA THR A 101 -21.76 0.24 -0.54
C THR A 101 -20.41 -0.28 -0.11
N ILE A 102 -19.49 0.63 0.21
CA ILE A 102 -18.27 0.33 0.95
C ILE A 102 -18.50 0.85 2.36
N ASN A 103 -18.61 -0.06 3.31
CA ASN A 103 -18.71 0.31 4.71
C ASN A 103 -17.47 -0.16 5.47
N THR A 104 -16.84 0.78 6.16
CA THR A 104 -15.72 0.51 7.08
C THR A 104 -16.17 0.41 8.53
N ASP A 105 -17.44 0.67 8.82
CA ASP A 105 -18.02 0.45 10.13
C ASP A 105 -17.96 -1.06 10.45
N VAL A 106 -17.10 -1.43 11.39
CA VAL A 106 -17.05 -2.79 11.92
C VAL A 106 -17.34 -2.73 13.42
N LYS A 107 -18.19 -3.66 13.89
CA LYS A 107 -18.56 -3.77 15.31
C LYS A 107 -17.30 -4.01 16.16
N ASP A 108 -17.23 -3.38 17.33
CA ASP A 108 -16.15 -3.48 18.36
C ASP A 108 -15.72 -4.91 18.74
N THR A 109 -16.41 -5.94 18.27
CA THR A 109 -16.14 -7.36 18.54
C THR A 109 -15.21 -8.03 17.53
N ASN A 110 -14.76 -7.37 16.45
CA ASN A 110 -13.80 -7.97 15.51
C ASN A 110 -12.36 -7.80 16.01
N PRO A 111 -11.67 -8.87 16.47
CA PRO A 111 -10.31 -8.77 17.01
C PRO A 111 -9.26 -8.41 15.95
N ASP A 112 -9.57 -8.55 14.66
CA ASP A 112 -8.68 -8.18 13.56
C ASP A 112 -8.72 -6.68 13.22
N PHE A 113 -9.67 -5.93 13.82
CA PHE A 113 -9.83 -4.51 13.56
C PHE A 113 -8.81 -3.67 14.35
N LYS A 114 -7.96 -2.94 13.62
CA LYS A 114 -7.04 -1.96 14.20
C LYS A 114 -7.65 -0.58 14.04
N PHE A 115 -7.91 0.11 15.15
CA PHE A 115 -8.28 1.53 15.13
C PHE A 115 -7.16 2.33 14.45
N ARG A 116 -7.51 3.06 13.38
CA ARG A 116 -6.60 3.97 12.70
C ARG A 116 -7.22 5.36 12.71
N VAL A 117 -6.44 6.36 13.09
CA VAL A 117 -6.82 7.77 13.04
C VAL A 117 -5.99 8.41 11.94
N GLY A 118 -6.57 9.38 11.25
CA GLY A 118 -5.85 10.19 10.28
C GLY A 118 -4.63 10.90 10.89
N ASN A 119 -3.61 11.15 10.07
CA ASN A 119 -2.41 11.88 10.49
C ASN A 119 -2.43 13.31 9.96
N VAL A 120 -1.92 14.24 10.77
CA VAL A 120 -1.67 15.61 10.31
C VAL A 120 -0.61 15.60 9.20
N PHE A 121 -0.80 16.44 8.19
CA PHE A 121 0.09 16.53 7.02
C PHE A 121 1.54 16.79 7.41
N ALA A 122 1.75 17.73 8.34
CA ALA A 122 3.07 18.09 8.82
C ALA A 122 3.82 16.89 9.43
N ARG A 123 3.12 16.00 10.13
CA ARG A 123 3.70 14.75 10.67
C ARG A 123 4.14 13.80 9.58
N GLY A 124 3.27 13.56 8.59
CA GLY A 124 3.61 12.73 7.44
C GLY A 124 4.83 13.27 6.69
N ASN A 125 4.85 14.58 6.46
CA ASN A 125 5.97 15.28 5.82
C ASN A 125 7.25 15.22 6.68
N ALA A 126 7.15 15.40 7.99
CA ALA A 126 8.27 15.32 8.91
C ALA A 126 8.88 13.92 8.93
N LEU A 127 8.05 12.87 9.08
CA LEU A 127 8.53 11.49 9.06
C LEU A 127 9.18 11.13 7.72
N LYS A 128 8.56 11.51 6.60
CA LYS A 128 9.11 11.28 5.26
C LYS A 128 10.45 12.00 5.05
N THR A 129 10.52 13.25 5.51
CA THR A 129 11.76 14.06 5.46
C THR A 129 12.84 13.43 6.33
N ALA A 130 12.51 13.02 7.56
CA ALA A 130 13.43 12.34 8.47
C ALA A 130 13.99 11.05 7.85
N ALA A 131 13.15 10.24 7.22
CA ALA A 131 13.59 9.03 6.52
C ALA A 131 14.49 9.33 5.31
N SER A 132 14.20 10.40 4.55
CA SER A 132 15.00 10.76 3.37
C SER A 132 16.46 11.17 3.71
N PHE A 133 16.67 11.78 4.88
CA PHE A 133 18.01 12.12 5.38
C PHE A 133 18.60 11.03 6.28
N GLY A 134 17.74 10.26 6.95
CA GLY A 134 18.06 9.09 7.75
C GLY A 134 19.16 9.33 8.77
N ARG A 135 20.35 8.79 8.48
CA ARG A 135 21.53 8.84 9.35
C ARG A 135 22.27 10.18 9.36
N PHE A 136 22.08 11.02 8.34
CA PHE A 136 23.01 12.13 8.04
C PHE A 136 22.66 13.48 8.65
N SER A 137 21.43 13.69 9.14
CA SER A 137 21.05 15.00 9.64
C SER A 137 20.57 14.98 11.09
N SER A 138 21.00 15.98 11.84
CA SER A 138 20.35 16.49 13.06
C SER A 138 19.44 17.69 12.74
N HIS A 139 19.60 18.26 11.55
CA HIS A 139 18.85 19.39 11.04
C HIS A 139 18.55 19.21 9.55
N SER A 140 17.28 19.40 9.17
CA SER A 140 16.82 19.35 7.78
C SER A 140 16.02 20.61 7.46
N SER A 141 16.04 21.05 6.21
CA SER A 141 15.12 22.09 5.74
C SER A 141 13.94 21.46 5.01
N GLY A 142 12.74 22.01 5.21
CA GLY A 142 11.51 21.55 4.56
C GLY A 142 10.60 22.72 4.20
N LYS A 143 9.83 22.56 3.12
CA LYS A 143 8.74 23.47 2.80
C LYS A 143 7.48 22.96 3.47
N PHE A 144 7.19 23.46 4.67
CA PHE A 144 5.85 23.31 5.25
C PHE A 144 5.05 24.57 4.95
N VAL A 145 3.78 24.37 4.63
CA VAL A 145 2.81 25.43 4.38
C VAL A 145 1.80 25.47 5.52
N SER A 146 1.13 26.61 5.73
CA SER A 146 0.30 26.80 6.92
C SER A 146 -0.81 25.75 7.08
N HIS A 147 -1.30 25.15 6.00
CA HIS A 147 -2.34 24.12 6.09
C HIS A 147 -1.79 22.74 6.46
N ASP A 148 -0.47 22.50 6.35
CA ASP A 148 0.14 21.23 6.78
C ASP A 148 -0.05 20.99 8.28
N LEU A 149 -0.18 22.06 9.06
CA LEU A 149 -0.40 22.01 10.50
C LEU A 149 -1.86 21.75 10.89
N SER A 150 -2.82 21.87 9.97
CA SER A 150 -4.27 21.73 10.24
C SER A 150 -4.93 20.59 9.48
N TRP A 151 -4.38 20.20 8.34
CA TRP A 151 -4.96 19.17 7.48
C TRP A 151 -4.67 17.77 8.01
N VAL A 152 -5.71 16.94 8.02
CA VAL A 152 -5.66 15.55 8.46
C VAL A 152 -6.01 14.64 7.30
N THR A 153 -5.09 13.75 6.95
CA THR A 153 -5.31 12.70 5.93
C THR A 153 -6.22 11.59 6.45
N TYR A 154 -7.02 10.99 5.58
CA TYR A 154 -7.69 9.73 5.87
C TYR A 154 -6.69 8.61 6.26
N PRO A 155 -6.97 7.79 7.29
CA PRO A 155 -6.09 6.68 7.66
C PRO A 155 -5.92 5.65 6.54
N GLU A 156 -4.74 5.07 6.40
CA GLU A 156 -4.54 4.01 5.41
C GLU A 156 -5.46 2.81 5.67
N LEU A 157 -6.09 2.27 4.63
CA LEU A 157 -6.93 1.08 4.73
C LEU A 157 -6.09 -0.19 4.93
N ASP A 158 -6.72 -1.22 5.49
CA ASP A 158 -6.17 -2.57 5.43
C ASP A 158 -6.07 -3.01 3.95
N PRO A 159 -4.89 -3.45 3.47
CA PRO A 159 -4.71 -3.82 2.07
C PRO A 159 -5.66 -4.92 1.58
N LYS A 160 -5.97 -5.91 2.43
CA LYS A 160 -6.89 -7.01 2.08
C LYS A 160 -8.28 -6.46 1.81
N PHE A 161 -8.78 -5.60 2.71
CA PHE A 161 -10.06 -4.92 2.53
C PHE A 161 -10.06 -4.08 1.26
N PHE A 162 -9.08 -3.18 1.10
CA PHE A 162 -9.00 -2.28 -0.05
C PHE A 162 -9.03 -3.02 -1.40
N HIS A 163 -8.16 -4.02 -1.56
CA HIS A 163 -8.05 -4.75 -2.82
C HIS A 163 -9.28 -5.63 -3.09
N ASN A 164 -9.93 -6.17 -2.06
CA ASN A 164 -11.21 -6.87 -2.20
C ASN A 164 -12.29 -5.91 -2.75
N GLN A 165 -12.44 -4.72 -2.16
CA GLN A 165 -13.39 -3.73 -2.63
C GLN A 165 -13.08 -3.24 -4.05
N ALA A 166 -11.80 -3.07 -4.40
CA ALA A 166 -11.38 -2.70 -5.75
C ALA A 166 -11.80 -3.74 -6.79
N LEU A 167 -11.59 -5.03 -6.54
CA LEU A 167 -12.00 -6.14 -7.43
C LEU A 167 -13.52 -6.36 -7.51
N GLN A 168 -14.28 -5.80 -6.57
CA GLN A 168 -15.74 -5.86 -6.59
C GLN A 168 -16.35 -4.69 -7.36
N TYR A 169 -15.82 -3.48 -7.17
CA TYR A 169 -16.56 -2.26 -7.54
C TYR A 169 -15.83 -1.33 -8.50
N ARG A 170 -14.53 -1.48 -8.74
CA ARG A 170 -13.80 -0.56 -9.63
C ARG A 170 -14.33 -0.57 -11.06
N ASP A 171 -14.78 -1.73 -11.56
CA ASP A 171 -15.35 -1.86 -12.90
C ASP A 171 -16.71 -1.15 -13.06
N VAL A 172 -17.34 -0.70 -11.98
CA VAL A 172 -18.56 0.13 -12.07
C VAL A 172 -18.26 1.46 -12.76
N PHE A 173 -17.05 1.99 -12.66
CA PHE A 173 -16.66 3.29 -13.23
C PHE A 173 -16.23 3.23 -14.71
N ASN A 174 -16.84 2.31 -15.47
CA ASN A 174 -16.63 2.12 -16.90
C ASN A 174 -17.57 2.99 -17.75
N ASP A 175 -17.36 3.00 -19.06
CA ASP A 175 -18.13 3.85 -20.00
C ASP A 175 -19.57 3.37 -20.26
N GLN A 176 -19.93 2.18 -19.77
CA GLN A 176 -21.27 1.60 -19.90
C GLN A 176 -22.21 2.04 -18.77
N ASN A 177 -21.67 2.56 -17.67
CA ASN A 177 -22.44 3.00 -16.51
C ASN A 177 -22.45 4.52 -16.40
N ILE A 178 -23.57 5.07 -15.92
CA ILE A 178 -23.71 6.47 -15.52
C ILE A 178 -23.82 6.51 -14.00
N ILE A 179 -22.96 7.31 -13.36
CA ILE A 179 -22.99 7.52 -11.90
C ILE A 179 -23.99 8.62 -11.59
N ASP A 180 -25.05 8.29 -10.85
CA ASP A 180 -26.12 9.21 -10.48
C ASP A 180 -25.75 10.05 -9.27
N ASN A 181 -25.18 9.39 -8.25
CA ASN A 181 -24.80 10.04 -7.00
C ASN A 181 -23.71 9.23 -6.29
N ILE A 182 -22.79 9.95 -5.64
CA ILE A 182 -21.84 9.39 -4.68
C ILE A 182 -22.12 10.08 -3.36
N LYS A 183 -22.54 9.29 -2.36
CA LYS A 183 -22.80 9.76 -1.01
C LYS A 183 -21.76 9.17 -0.06
N ILE A 184 -21.15 10.03 0.75
CA ILE A 184 -20.13 9.65 1.72
C ILE A 184 -20.59 10.09 3.10
N THR A 185 -20.74 9.14 4.01
CA THR A 185 -21.05 9.41 5.42
C THR A 185 -19.78 9.19 6.23
N LEU A 186 -19.41 10.19 7.03
CA LEU A 186 -18.19 10.23 7.81
C LEU A 186 -18.53 10.35 9.29
N THR A 187 -18.09 9.40 10.11
CA THR A 187 -18.20 9.49 11.56
C THR A 187 -16.96 10.14 12.13
N ASN A 188 -17.14 11.26 12.82
CA ASN A 188 -16.06 12.03 13.43
C ASN A 188 -16.25 12.12 14.94
N GLN A 189 -15.15 12.27 15.67
CA GLN A 189 -15.16 12.45 17.11
C GLN A 189 -14.32 13.67 17.47
N ALA A 190 -14.83 14.56 18.31
CA ALA A 190 -14.10 15.71 18.81
C ALA A 190 -14.08 15.73 20.34
N ARG A 191 -12.99 16.24 20.91
CA ARG A 191 -12.85 16.52 22.34
C ARG A 191 -12.06 17.80 22.54
N LEU A 192 -12.65 18.73 23.28
CA LEU A 192 -11.92 19.88 23.81
C LEU A 192 -11.17 19.41 25.07
N ASN A 193 -9.85 19.58 25.11
CA ASN A 193 -9.07 19.23 26.29
C ASN A 193 -9.33 20.24 27.43
N GLU A 194 -8.95 19.84 28.65
CA GLU A 194 -9.09 20.69 29.83
C GLU A 194 -8.17 21.91 29.74
N SER A 195 -8.77 23.09 29.83
CA SER A 195 -8.06 24.37 29.83
C SER A 195 -8.55 25.26 30.98
N PRO A 196 -7.66 26.06 31.61
CA PRO A 196 -8.07 27.08 32.56
C PRO A 196 -8.87 28.21 31.92
N PHE A 197 -8.72 28.46 30.62
CA PHE A 197 -9.35 29.57 29.89
C PHE A 197 -10.55 29.16 29.06
N PHE A 198 -10.52 27.95 28.48
CA PHE A 198 -11.53 27.50 27.52
C PHE A 198 -12.36 26.34 28.10
N LYS A 199 -13.63 26.61 28.41
CA LYS A 199 -14.57 25.62 28.95
C LYS A 199 -15.49 25.00 27.90
N GLU A 200 -15.76 25.75 26.82
CA GLU A 200 -16.57 25.29 25.70
C GLU A 200 -16.13 25.96 24.40
N VAL A 201 -16.37 25.29 23.27
CA VAL A 201 -16.35 25.87 21.91
C VAL A 201 -17.64 25.49 21.19
N LYS A 202 -18.08 26.31 20.23
CA LYS A 202 -19.37 26.11 19.54
C LYS A 202 -19.22 26.13 18.03
N ASN A 203 -20.20 25.54 17.35
CA ASN A 203 -20.39 25.67 15.90
C ASN A 203 -19.13 25.27 15.12
N LEU A 204 -18.63 24.06 15.39
CA LEU A 204 -17.42 23.53 14.76
C LEU A 204 -17.61 23.44 13.24
N LYS A 205 -16.86 24.23 12.50
CA LYS A 205 -16.88 24.27 11.04
C LYS A 205 -15.72 23.45 10.47
N LEU A 206 -16.06 22.49 9.61
CA LEU A 206 -15.12 21.55 9.01
C LEU A 206 -15.14 21.69 7.50
N ASN A 207 -13.96 21.60 6.89
CA ASN A 207 -13.78 21.50 5.45
C ASN A 207 -13.28 20.11 5.08
N PHE A 208 -13.76 19.61 3.95
CA PHE A 208 -13.34 18.34 3.38
C PHE A 208 -12.82 18.58 1.97
N TYR A 209 -11.61 18.09 1.71
CA TYR A 209 -10.92 18.24 0.44
C TYR A 209 -10.61 16.87 -0.15
N PHE A 210 -10.29 16.84 -1.44
CA PHE A 210 -9.62 15.71 -2.07
C PHE A 210 -8.57 16.20 -3.06
N LEU A 211 -7.57 15.39 -3.32
CA LEU A 211 -6.59 15.66 -4.37
C LEU A 211 -7.19 15.27 -5.72
N ASN A 212 -7.43 16.27 -6.57
CA ASN A 212 -7.79 16.04 -7.96
C ASN A 212 -6.51 15.88 -8.80
N HIS A 213 -6.28 14.66 -9.29
CA HIS A 213 -5.09 14.32 -10.08
C HIS A 213 -5.11 14.87 -11.51
N GLU A 214 -6.26 15.33 -12.01
CA GLU A 214 -6.33 15.97 -13.33
C GLU A 214 -5.86 17.42 -13.28
N THR A 215 -6.13 18.11 -12.16
CA THR A 215 -5.75 19.51 -11.95
C THR A 215 -4.52 19.66 -11.07
N GLU A 216 -4.04 18.58 -10.45
CA GLU A 216 -2.98 18.55 -9.43
C GLU A 216 -3.24 19.49 -8.24
N ASN A 217 -4.52 19.73 -7.92
CA ASN A 217 -4.92 20.64 -6.86
C ASN A 217 -5.86 19.97 -5.85
N TYR A 218 -5.80 20.45 -4.60
CA TYR A 218 -6.78 20.08 -3.58
C TYR A 218 -8.07 20.85 -3.79
N GLU A 219 -9.16 20.14 -4.02
CA GLU A 219 -10.48 20.70 -4.27
C GLU A 219 -11.40 20.51 -3.07
N LEU A 220 -12.13 21.56 -2.70
CA LEU A 220 -13.11 21.53 -1.61
C LEU A 220 -14.34 20.73 -2.04
N LEU A 221 -14.62 19.64 -1.32
CA LEU A 221 -15.83 18.81 -1.49
C LEU A 221 -17.04 19.47 -0.84
N THR A 222 -16.92 19.83 0.43
CA THR A 222 -17.98 20.47 1.20
C THR A 222 -17.41 21.16 2.44
N SER A 223 -18.21 22.08 2.98
CA SER A 223 -17.99 22.70 4.27
C SER A 223 -19.22 22.45 5.13
N THR A 224 -19.04 21.97 6.37
CA THR A 224 -20.14 21.60 7.26
C THR A 224 -19.91 22.21 8.63
N THR A 225 -20.95 22.84 9.17
CA THR A 225 -20.96 23.32 10.56
C THR A 225 -21.74 22.34 11.43
N SER A 226 -21.12 21.89 12.50
CA SER A 226 -21.79 21.16 13.56
C SER A 226 -22.33 22.15 14.60
N ASP A 227 -23.64 22.40 14.57
CA ASP A 227 -24.37 23.26 15.53
C ASP A 227 -24.47 22.57 16.92
N ARG A 228 -23.31 22.40 17.56
CA ARG A 228 -23.13 21.74 18.85
C ARG A 228 -22.19 22.53 19.75
N HIS A 229 -22.25 22.22 21.05
CA HIS A 229 -21.41 22.81 22.08
C HIS A 229 -20.45 21.74 22.57
N PHE A 230 -19.17 21.88 22.25
CA PHE A 230 -18.14 20.94 22.68
C PHE A 230 -17.61 21.38 24.04
N GLN A 231 -17.99 20.64 25.08
CA GLN A 231 -17.55 20.93 26.44
C GLN A 231 -16.17 20.32 26.72
N SER A 232 -15.40 21.04 27.51
CA SER A 232 -14.08 20.59 27.94
C SER A 232 -14.15 19.26 28.69
N GLY A 233 -13.29 18.30 28.31
CA GLY A 233 -13.19 16.97 28.90
C GLY A 233 -14.11 15.91 28.30
N ILE A 234 -15.09 16.29 27.47
CA ILE A 234 -16.10 15.37 26.92
C ILE A 234 -15.77 14.99 25.47
N TYR A 235 -15.90 13.70 25.15
CA TYR A 235 -15.86 13.23 23.76
C TYR A 235 -17.25 13.27 23.14
N GLU A 236 -17.36 13.91 21.99
CA GLU A 236 -18.60 13.97 21.21
C GLU A 236 -18.41 13.39 19.83
N SER A 237 -19.33 12.51 19.43
CA SER A 237 -19.37 11.94 18.09
C SER A 237 -20.46 12.61 17.26
N PHE A 238 -20.16 12.87 15.99
CA PHE A 238 -21.09 13.46 15.03
C PHE A 238 -20.79 12.95 13.62
N GLU A 239 -21.83 12.95 12.79
CA GLU A 239 -21.76 12.49 11.40
C GLU A 239 -21.75 13.68 10.44
N VAL A 240 -20.96 13.56 9.38
CA VAL A 240 -20.98 14.47 8.24
C VAL A 240 -21.35 13.68 7.00
N VAL A 241 -22.29 14.22 6.22
CA VAL A 241 -22.73 13.63 4.95
C VAL A 241 -22.27 14.53 3.81
N ILE A 242 -21.53 13.94 2.87
CA ILE A 242 -21.12 14.55 1.61
C ILE A 242 -21.97 13.91 0.52
N ASP A 243 -22.92 14.66 -0.02
CA ASP A 243 -23.72 14.26 -1.18
C ASP A 243 -23.10 14.77 -2.48
N LYS A 244 -23.33 14.05 -3.58
CA LYS A 244 -22.84 14.40 -4.94
C LYS A 244 -21.31 14.56 -5.01
N ALA A 245 -20.58 13.70 -4.31
CA ALA A 245 -19.12 13.70 -4.40
C ALA A 245 -18.66 13.43 -5.86
N PRO A 246 -17.55 14.04 -6.30
CA PRO A 246 -17.08 13.91 -7.68
C PRO A 246 -16.61 12.48 -7.98
N ILE A 247 -16.85 12.01 -9.20
CA ILE A 247 -16.45 10.67 -9.64
C ILE A 247 -14.92 10.48 -9.53
N GLY A 248 -14.15 11.55 -9.80
CA GLY A 248 -12.69 11.54 -9.70
C GLY A 248 -12.17 11.13 -8.32
N LEU A 249 -12.87 11.49 -7.24
CA LEU A 249 -12.51 11.08 -5.87
C LEU A 249 -12.43 9.55 -5.74
N LEU A 250 -13.42 8.83 -6.28
CA LEU A 250 -13.42 7.37 -6.19
C LEU A 250 -12.58 6.72 -7.29
N LYS A 251 -12.74 7.16 -8.53
CA LYS A 251 -12.13 6.52 -9.70
C LYS A 251 -10.62 6.75 -9.77
N GLU A 252 -10.17 7.99 -9.57
CA GLU A 252 -8.77 8.40 -9.80
C GLU A 252 -7.94 8.45 -8.51
N SER A 253 -8.55 8.82 -7.39
CA SER A 253 -7.85 8.88 -6.08
C SER A 253 -8.02 7.57 -5.32
N PHE A 254 -9.24 7.17 -4.94
CA PHE A 254 -9.46 6.01 -4.07
C PHE A 254 -9.05 4.69 -4.71
N PHE A 255 -9.70 4.24 -5.78
CA PHE A 255 -9.47 2.91 -6.36
C PHE A 255 -8.16 2.76 -7.12
N LYS A 256 -7.56 3.87 -7.59
CA LYS A 256 -6.29 3.86 -8.32
C LYS A 256 -5.07 4.09 -7.44
N ARG A 257 -5.20 4.86 -6.36
CA ARG A 257 -4.05 5.32 -5.54
C ARG A 257 -4.21 5.04 -4.05
N GLY A 258 -5.36 4.56 -3.61
CA GLY A 258 -5.67 4.37 -2.18
C GLY A 258 -5.75 5.69 -1.42
N GLU A 259 -5.95 6.80 -2.12
CA GLU A 259 -6.06 8.15 -1.55
C GLU A 259 -7.53 8.53 -1.38
N PHE A 260 -7.85 9.27 -0.32
CA PHE A 260 -9.24 9.61 -0.01
C PHE A 260 -9.37 11.07 0.43
N ILE A 261 -10.29 11.33 1.37
CA ILE A 261 -10.64 12.67 1.83
C ILE A 261 -9.59 13.20 2.80
N ILE A 262 -9.37 14.51 2.74
CA ILE A 262 -8.59 15.29 3.69
C ILE A 262 -9.56 16.18 4.46
N SER A 263 -9.40 16.27 5.77
CA SER A 263 -10.26 17.10 6.61
C SER A 263 -9.49 18.22 7.28
N GLU A 264 -10.13 19.36 7.47
CA GLU A 264 -9.60 20.53 8.17
C GLU A 264 -10.64 21.11 9.13
N ILE A 265 -10.18 21.58 10.28
CA ILE A 265 -10.95 22.47 11.15
C ILE A 265 -10.82 23.89 10.59
N GLU A 266 -11.89 24.42 9.99
CA GLU A 266 -11.86 25.76 9.39
C GLU A 266 -12.02 26.84 10.45
N ASP A 267 -13.03 26.71 11.32
CA ASP A 267 -13.35 27.71 12.34
C ASP A 267 -14.25 27.12 13.43
N TYR A 268 -14.33 27.82 14.56
CA TYR A 268 -15.31 27.58 15.62
C TYR A 268 -15.41 28.81 16.51
N GLU A 269 -16.54 28.97 17.19
CA GLU A 269 -16.75 30.06 18.13
C GLU A 269 -16.09 29.77 19.47
N ILE A 270 -15.49 30.81 20.06
CA ILE A 270 -14.83 30.78 21.37
C ILE A 270 -15.57 31.76 22.29
N PRO A 271 -16.60 31.30 23.03
CA PRO A 271 -17.46 32.18 23.82
C PRO A 271 -16.71 33.00 24.87
N SER A 272 -15.66 32.44 25.48
CA SER A 272 -14.86 33.13 26.52
C SER A 272 -14.12 34.36 25.99
N LEU A 273 -13.81 34.41 24.70
CA LEU A 273 -13.11 35.52 24.04
C LEU A 273 -14.06 36.41 23.21
N SER A 274 -15.33 36.03 23.07
CA SER A 274 -16.28 36.67 22.15
C SER A 274 -15.70 36.80 20.72
N SER A 275 -14.98 35.77 20.29
CA SER A 275 -14.27 35.69 19.01
C SER A 275 -14.38 34.28 18.42
N ASN A 276 -13.68 34.03 17.31
CA ASN A 276 -13.60 32.72 16.67
C ASN A 276 -12.14 32.27 16.51
N TYR A 277 -11.97 30.97 16.25
CA TYR A 277 -10.65 30.35 16.08
C TYR A 277 -9.83 31.01 14.99
N LYS A 278 -10.43 31.32 13.84
CA LYS A 278 -9.73 31.92 12.71
C LYS A 278 -9.15 33.30 13.03
N THR A 279 -9.92 34.14 13.73
CA THR A 279 -9.48 35.48 14.15
C THR A 279 -8.41 35.39 15.23
N LEU A 280 -8.60 34.50 16.21
CA LEU A 280 -7.61 34.24 17.25
C LEU A 280 -6.28 33.77 16.65
N LEU A 281 -6.31 32.77 15.77
CA LEU A 281 -5.13 32.21 15.14
C LEU A 281 -4.39 33.24 14.27
N ALA A 282 -5.10 34.14 13.60
CA ALA A 282 -4.49 35.23 12.83
C ALA A 282 -3.75 36.22 13.72
N SER A 283 -4.31 36.55 14.90
CA SER A 283 -3.65 37.41 15.90
C SER A 283 -2.38 36.75 16.46
N ILE A 284 -2.47 35.48 16.83
CA ILE A 284 -1.35 34.69 17.36
C ILE A 284 -0.22 34.58 16.33
N LYS A 285 -0.53 34.20 15.08
CA LYS A 285 0.45 34.07 13.99
C LYS A 285 1.16 35.37 13.64
N ALA A 286 0.61 36.53 14.01
CA ALA A 286 1.28 37.81 13.78
C ALA A 286 2.41 38.09 14.78
N LYS A 287 2.42 37.44 15.96
CA LYS A 287 3.35 37.70 17.07
C LYS A 287 4.20 36.48 17.47
N THR A 288 3.88 35.31 16.95
CA THR A 288 4.47 34.03 17.38
C THR A 288 5.01 33.21 16.22
N ILE A 289 5.95 32.31 16.54
CA ILE A 289 6.39 31.24 15.65
C ILE A 289 5.69 29.93 16.02
N PRO A 290 5.12 29.20 15.03
CA PRO A 290 4.64 27.84 15.25
C PRO A 290 5.80 26.85 15.43
N VAL A 291 5.74 26.09 16.53
CA VAL A 291 6.66 25.01 16.88
C VAL A 291 5.84 23.73 17.00
N LEU A 292 5.88 22.90 15.97
CA LEU A 292 5.28 21.57 15.98
C LEU A 292 6.18 20.61 16.75
N TYR A 293 5.66 20.04 17.83
CA TYR A 293 6.33 19.08 18.69
C TYR A 293 5.67 17.71 18.52
N GLU A 294 6.46 16.74 18.04
CA GLU A 294 6.00 15.40 17.71
C GLU A 294 6.84 14.35 18.40
N THR A 295 6.15 13.44 19.08
CA THR A 295 6.71 12.25 19.71
C THR A 295 5.75 11.08 19.52
N PRO A 296 6.17 9.84 19.84
CA PRO A 296 5.26 8.70 19.85
C PRO A 296 4.06 8.84 20.80
N LEU A 297 4.11 9.74 21.78
CA LEU A 297 3.06 9.92 22.79
C LEU A 297 2.18 11.14 22.57
N GLU A 298 2.69 12.16 21.89
CA GLU A 298 2.06 13.46 21.80
C GLU A 298 2.41 14.16 20.49
N GLU A 299 1.44 14.87 19.96
CA GLU A 299 1.54 15.77 18.83
C GLU A 299 0.86 17.08 19.26
N LYS A 300 1.62 18.18 19.24
CA LYS A 300 1.14 19.49 19.70
C LYS A 300 1.87 20.62 18.97
N VAL A 301 1.14 21.68 18.64
CA VAL A 301 1.72 22.92 18.12
C VAL A 301 1.78 23.94 19.25
N PHE A 302 2.97 24.45 19.52
CA PHE A 302 3.19 25.59 20.41
C PHE A 302 3.33 26.86 19.57
N TYR A 303 2.76 27.97 20.01
CA TYR A 303 2.91 29.27 19.37
C TYR A 303 3.74 30.16 20.29
N VAL A 304 5.03 30.27 20.00
CA VAL A 304 6.01 30.93 20.89
C VAL A 304 6.22 32.36 20.46
N ALA A 305 6.09 33.32 21.38
CA ALA A 305 6.29 34.74 21.08
C ALA A 305 7.71 35.02 20.56
N THR A 306 7.81 35.76 19.45
CA THR A 306 9.11 36.10 18.85
C THR A 306 9.61 37.48 19.24
N GLY A 307 8.71 38.37 19.70
CA GLY A 307 8.99 39.79 19.83
C GLY A 307 9.24 40.48 18.47
N SER A 308 9.60 41.77 18.50
CA SER A 308 9.82 42.58 17.28
C SER A 308 11.11 42.26 16.54
N ASP A 309 12.12 41.79 17.26
CA ASP A 309 13.50 41.63 16.76
C ASP A 309 13.81 40.16 16.38
N GLY A 310 12.87 39.24 16.60
CA GLY A 310 13.05 37.79 16.44
C GLY A 310 13.60 37.10 17.70
N VAL A 311 13.56 35.77 17.69
CA VAL A 311 13.95 34.91 18.82
C VAL A 311 14.90 33.80 18.37
N ARG A 312 15.84 33.38 19.24
CA ARG A 312 16.76 32.27 18.94
C ARG A 312 16.13 30.92 19.26
N PHE A 313 16.62 29.86 18.62
CA PHE A 313 16.13 28.49 18.86
C PHE A 313 16.16 28.06 20.33
N GLN A 314 17.23 28.38 21.06
CA GLN A 314 17.34 28.03 22.48
C GLN A 314 16.31 28.77 23.35
N ASP A 315 15.99 30.02 23.00
CA ASP A 315 14.98 30.81 23.69
C ASP A 315 13.57 30.30 23.38
N ILE A 316 13.33 29.81 22.15
CA ILE A 316 12.11 29.08 21.79
C ILE A 316 11.95 27.85 22.67
N LEU A 317 12.98 27.01 22.77
CA LEU A 317 12.93 25.78 23.58
C LEU A 317 12.75 26.09 25.07
N LYS A 318 13.44 27.11 25.59
CA LYS A 318 13.28 27.57 26.97
C LYS A 318 11.86 28.05 27.23
N THR A 319 11.24 28.74 26.29
CA THR A 319 9.88 29.22 26.43
C THR A 319 8.85 28.08 26.37
N ALA A 320 9.00 27.14 25.44
CA ALA A 320 8.07 26.03 25.24
C ALA A 320 8.22 24.90 26.28
N PHE A 321 9.45 24.62 26.75
CA PHE A 321 9.78 23.44 27.55
C PHE A 321 10.51 23.77 28.88
N ASP A 322 10.68 25.04 29.22
CA ASP A 322 11.44 25.50 30.39
C ASP A 322 12.86 24.90 30.44
N LYS A 323 13.22 24.14 31.48
CA LYS A 323 14.54 23.50 31.61
C LYS A 323 14.57 22.05 31.13
N ASN A 324 13.50 21.56 30.52
CA ASN A 324 13.36 20.16 30.11
C ASN A 324 13.92 19.90 28.71
N PHE A 325 15.01 20.53 28.32
CA PHE A 325 15.69 20.28 27.05
C PHE A 325 17.21 20.32 27.20
N GLU A 326 17.90 19.69 26.26
CA GLU A 326 19.37 19.68 26.20
C GLU A 326 19.85 19.83 24.75
N VAL A 327 20.70 20.83 24.52
CA VAL A 327 21.45 21.01 23.27
C VAL A 327 22.92 20.69 23.55
N LYS A 328 23.50 19.78 22.77
CA LYS A 328 24.90 19.34 22.86
C LYS A 328 25.50 19.32 21.47
N GLU A 329 26.75 19.78 21.36
CA GLU A 329 27.51 19.72 20.09
C GLU A 329 26.72 20.31 18.91
N ASP A 330 26.08 21.46 19.13
CA ASP A 330 25.23 22.15 18.13
C ASP A 330 24.03 21.34 17.62
N VAL A 331 23.56 20.38 18.43
CA VAL A 331 22.42 19.51 18.12
C VAL A 331 21.44 19.42 19.29
N LEU A 332 20.14 19.46 19.00
CA LEU A 332 19.10 19.08 19.95
C LEU A 332 19.27 17.60 20.35
N ASN A 333 19.65 17.37 21.61
CA ASN A 333 19.91 16.04 22.13
C ASN A 333 18.71 15.44 22.87
N LYS A 334 17.94 16.26 23.58
CA LYS A 334 16.86 15.81 24.46
C LYS A 334 15.76 16.85 24.64
N ILE A 335 14.51 16.40 24.69
CA ILE A 335 13.36 17.15 25.24
C ILE A 335 12.56 16.19 26.12
N GLY A 336 12.28 16.58 27.36
CA GLY A 336 11.58 15.77 28.34
C GLY A 336 12.25 14.41 28.57
N GLN A 337 11.53 13.33 28.29
CA GLN A 337 12.01 11.95 28.41
C GLN A 337 12.66 11.40 27.14
N PHE A 338 12.55 12.09 26.01
CA PHE A 338 13.02 11.62 24.71
C PHE A 338 14.41 12.17 24.44
N GLN A 339 15.38 11.27 24.31
CA GLN A 339 16.78 11.59 24.09
C GLN A 339 17.30 10.81 22.90
N ASN A 340 18.24 11.39 22.15
CA ASN A 340 18.90 10.72 21.05
C ASN A 340 19.63 9.48 21.55
N ASN A 341 19.14 8.31 21.16
CA ASN A 341 19.68 7.01 21.58
C ASN A 341 19.58 5.94 20.48
N LEU A 342 19.14 6.31 19.28
CA LEU A 342 19.17 5.45 18.11
C LEU A 342 20.62 5.16 17.73
N PRO A 343 21.05 3.88 17.63
CA PRO A 343 22.40 3.52 17.21
C PRO A 343 22.70 3.99 15.78
N ASP A 344 23.97 4.14 15.43
CA ASP A 344 24.36 4.37 14.05
C ASP A 344 23.93 3.20 13.14
N PHE A 345 23.41 3.52 11.96
CA PHE A 345 22.95 2.54 10.98
C PHE A 345 23.38 2.93 9.56
N THR A 346 23.37 1.94 8.66
CA THR A 346 23.65 2.18 7.23
C THR A 346 22.37 2.26 6.42
N HIS A 347 21.42 1.37 6.72
CA HIS A 347 20.11 1.28 6.11
C HIS A 347 19.02 1.50 7.15
N LEU A 348 17.89 2.11 6.77
CA LEU A 348 16.77 2.30 7.69
C LEU A 348 16.19 0.96 8.15
N LYS A 349 16.28 -0.09 7.32
CA LYS A 349 15.89 -1.45 7.71
C LYS A 349 16.70 -1.98 8.91
N ASP A 350 17.93 -1.50 9.12
CA ASP A 350 18.78 -1.93 10.25
C ASP A 350 18.20 -1.52 11.62
N VAL A 351 17.32 -0.52 11.64
CA VAL A 351 16.68 -0.01 12.87
C VAL A 351 15.21 -0.39 12.99
N GLN A 352 14.71 -1.29 12.13
CA GLN A 352 13.30 -1.68 12.09
C GLN A 352 12.80 -2.28 13.41
N ASP A 353 13.68 -2.97 14.15
CA ASP A 353 13.37 -3.59 15.44
C ASP A 353 13.48 -2.62 16.65
N LYS A 354 13.80 -1.34 16.41
CA LYS A 354 14.00 -0.33 17.45
C LYS A 354 12.73 0.51 17.66
N ASP A 355 11.80 -0.04 18.43
CA ASP A 355 10.52 0.60 18.77
C ASP A 355 10.63 1.67 19.87
N LYS A 356 11.70 1.62 20.69
CA LYS A 356 11.93 2.50 21.85
C LYS A 356 13.13 3.42 21.71
N LEU A 357 13.98 3.19 20.71
CA LEU A 357 15.16 4.02 20.45
C LEU A 357 14.86 4.94 19.28
N GLY A 358 15.26 6.21 19.39
CA GLY A 358 14.94 7.23 18.41
C GLY A 358 15.92 8.41 18.41
N LYS A 359 15.62 9.35 17.52
CA LYS A 359 16.44 10.54 17.29
C LYS A 359 15.54 11.74 17.04
N TRP A 360 15.95 12.91 17.52
CA TRP A 360 15.38 14.20 17.21
C TRP A 360 15.80 14.66 15.81
N PHE A 361 14.81 15.05 15.03
CA PHE A 361 14.96 15.75 13.76
C PHE A 361 14.38 17.14 13.90
N VAL A 362 15.22 18.16 13.67
CA VAL A 362 14.79 19.57 13.66
C VAL A 362 14.60 20.01 12.22
N MET A 363 13.37 20.43 11.87
CA MET A 363 13.04 20.91 10.53
C MET A 363 12.59 22.36 10.54
N THR A 364 13.08 23.13 9.58
CA THR A 364 12.78 24.55 9.46
C THR A 364 12.62 24.98 8.02
N ASN A 365 12.24 26.24 7.81
CA ASN A 365 12.37 26.90 6.51
C ASN A 365 13.83 26.88 6.03
N GLU A 366 14.03 27.03 4.72
CA GLU A 366 15.37 27.06 4.13
C GLU A 366 16.04 28.43 4.35
N PHE A 367 17.19 28.42 5.03
CA PHE A 367 18.03 29.60 5.27
C PHE A 367 19.52 29.22 5.24
N LYS A 368 20.42 30.22 5.23
CA LYS A 368 21.87 30.01 5.00
C LYS A 368 22.68 29.69 6.26
N GLU A 369 22.18 30.08 7.42
CA GLU A 369 22.87 29.93 8.70
C GLU A 369 22.50 28.62 9.41
N ASN A 370 23.20 28.29 10.50
CA ASN A 370 22.80 27.16 11.34
C ASN A 370 21.47 27.50 12.04
N TYR A 371 20.56 26.53 12.15
CA TYR A 371 19.26 26.72 12.81
C TYR A 371 19.37 27.19 14.27
N LEU A 372 20.47 26.92 14.96
CA LEU A 372 20.72 27.44 16.30
C LEU A 372 21.05 28.94 16.33
N ASP A 373 21.63 29.44 15.24
CA ASP A 373 22.06 30.84 15.09
C ASP A 373 20.99 31.71 14.42
N HIS A 374 20.05 31.09 13.70
CA HIS A 374 18.94 31.78 13.03
C HIS A 374 18.05 32.56 14.00
N LEU A 375 17.71 33.78 13.61
CA LEU A 375 16.75 34.64 14.30
C LEU A 375 15.37 34.39 13.71
N TYR A 376 14.57 33.63 14.45
CA TYR A 376 13.23 33.22 14.05
C TYR A 376 12.22 34.36 14.19
N THR A 377 11.37 34.47 13.18
CA THR A 377 10.29 35.45 13.07
C THR A 377 8.94 34.74 12.92
N PRO A 378 7.80 35.46 13.00
CA PRO A 378 6.47 34.85 12.79
C PRO A 378 6.25 34.23 11.39
N ASN A 379 7.13 34.51 10.42
CA ASN A 379 7.08 33.92 9.09
C ASN A 379 7.83 32.58 8.98
N ASP A 380 8.60 32.22 10.02
CA ASP A 380 9.33 30.96 10.07
C ASP A 380 8.48 29.87 10.73
N GLN A 381 8.91 28.62 10.61
CA GLN A 381 8.33 27.50 11.34
C GLN A 381 9.41 26.55 11.83
N VAL A 382 9.10 25.86 12.94
CA VAL A 382 9.97 24.84 13.51
C VAL A 382 9.16 23.56 13.69
N VAL A 383 9.70 22.44 13.22
CA VAL A 383 9.18 21.11 13.49
C VAL A 383 10.23 20.34 14.27
N LEU A 384 9.86 19.85 15.44
CA LEU A 384 10.65 19.03 16.34
C LEU A 384 10.02 17.64 16.34
N SER A 385 10.62 16.69 15.63
CA SER A 385 10.09 15.34 15.51
C SER A 385 11.04 14.32 16.10
N TYR A 386 10.62 13.64 17.17
CA TYR A 386 11.34 12.49 17.71
C TYR A 386 10.84 11.22 17.04
N VAL A 387 11.69 10.63 16.20
CA VAL A 387 11.33 9.48 15.38
C VAL A 387 12.07 8.25 15.89
N VAL A 388 11.31 7.19 16.22
CA VAL A 388 11.88 5.89 16.60
C VAL A 388 12.30 5.09 15.38
N GLY A 389 13.24 4.17 15.53
CA GLY A 389 13.79 3.38 14.43
C GLY A 389 12.73 2.62 13.63
N THR A 390 11.73 2.03 14.31
CA THR A 390 10.62 1.35 13.65
C THR A 390 9.81 2.30 12.75
N ASP A 391 9.45 3.49 13.24
CA ASP A 391 8.70 4.47 12.45
C ASP A 391 9.52 4.99 11.28
N LEU A 392 10.82 5.22 11.48
CA LEU A 392 11.75 5.66 10.45
C LEU A 392 11.88 4.62 9.32
N SER A 393 12.00 3.34 9.67
CA SER A 393 12.17 2.22 8.73
C SER A 393 10.92 1.92 7.90
N ASN A 394 9.73 2.25 8.43
CA ASN A 394 8.45 2.00 7.78
C ASN A 394 7.97 3.19 6.93
N GLN A 395 8.83 4.18 6.68
CA GLN A 395 8.48 5.30 5.81
C GLN A 395 8.50 4.89 4.35
N LYS A 396 7.39 5.15 3.65
CA LYS A 396 7.20 4.79 2.25
C LYS A 396 7.80 5.86 1.37
N GLN A 397 8.71 5.45 0.49
CA GLN A 397 9.24 6.29 -0.57
C GLN A 397 8.24 6.35 -1.74
N GLU A 398 7.68 5.20 -2.11
CA GLU A 398 6.79 5.04 -3.25
C GLU A 398 5.72 3.97 -2.98
N ASN A 399 4.54 4.16 -3.57
CA ASN A 399 3.45 3.19 -3.52
C ASN A 399 2.87 3.01 -4.93
N ILE A 400 2.96 1.79 -5.47
CA ILE A 400 2.57 1.47 -6.85
C ILE A 400 1.36 0.55 -6.79
N TYR A 401 0.26 0.95 -7.44
CA TYR A 401 -0.95 0.14 -7.54
C TYR A 401 -1.09 -0.47 -8.94
N SER A 402 -1.47 -1.73 -9.00
CA SER A 402 -1.82 -2.41 -10.25
C SER A 402 -3.19 -3.09 -10.12
N TYR A 403 -3.96 -3.04 -11.20
CA TYR A 403 -5.32 -3.57 -11.25
C TYR A 403 -5.61 -4.16 -12.63
N ASN A 404 -6.20 -5.35 -12.63
CA ASN A 404 -6.78 -5.98 -13.80
C ASN A 404 -8.06 -6.74 -13.37
N GLY A 405 -9.22 -6.30 -13.84
CA GLY A 405 -10.51 -6.92 -13.48
C GLY A 405 -10.67 -8.34 -14.03
N LEU A 406 -9.98 -8.67 -15.13
CA LEU A 406 -10.04 -9.98 -15.78
C LEU A 406 -8.73 -10.31 -16.53
N LEU A 407 -7.88 -11.12 -15.90
CA LEU A 407 -6.68 -11.69 -16.47
C LEU A 407 -6.95 -13.15 -16.87
N THR A 408 -6.66 -13.50 -18.12
CA THR A 408 -6.85 -14.85 -18.67
C THR A 408 -5.52 -15.42 -19.16
N SER A 409 -5.28 -16.73 -19.01
CA SER A 409 -4.02 -17.40 -19.42
C SER A 409 -3.74 -17.41 -20.93
N ASN A 410 -4.72 -17.09 -21.79
CA ASN A 410 -4.58 -16.96 -23.25
C ASN A 410 -3.87 -18.15 -23.94
N LYS A 411 -4.44 -19.35 -23.80
CA LYS A 411 -3.97 -20.66 -24.32
C LYS A 411 -2.61 -21.14 -23.87
N THR A 412 -1.67 -20.27 -23.53
CA THR A 412 -0.31 -20.64 -23.11
C THR A 412 0.04 -19.98 -21.80
N GLU A 413 0.25 -18.68 -21.83
CA GLU A 413 0.49 -17.87 -20.66
C GLU A 413 0.09 -16.42 -20.88
N SER A 414 -0.21 -15.75 -19.78
CA SER A 414 -0.29 -14.30 -19.70
C SER A 414 0.59 -13.78 -18.58
N ILE A 415 1.17 -12.61 -18.81
CA ILE A 415 2.05 -11.92 -17.86
C ILE A 415 1.44 -10.55 -17.59
N LEU A 416 1.12 -10.28 -16.33
CA LEU A 416 0.65 -9.01 -15.84
C LEU A 416 1.79 -8.29 -15.09
N PRO A 417 2.31 -7.18 -15.61
CA PRO A 417 3.22 -6.33 -14.85
C PRO A 417 2.55 -5.79 -13.58
N ILE A 418 3.19 -5.98 -12.43
CA ILE A 418 2.72 -5.43 -11.14
C ILE A 418 3.39 -4.08 -10.90
N GLY A 419 4.72 -4.01 -11.03
CA GLY A 419 5.46 -2.76 -10.87
C GLY A 419 6.90 -2.97 -10.42
N ASN A 420 7.55 -1.85 -10.08
CA ASN A 420 8.94 -1.82 -9.66
C ASN A 420 9.07 -2.17 -8.17
N ILE A 421 10.06 -2.99 -7.84
CA ILE A 421 10.42 -3.44 -6.50
C ILE A 421 11.86 -3.04 -6.18
N SER A 422 12.12 -2.86 -4.90
CA SER A 422 13.39 -2.50 -4.28
C SER A 422 13.74 -3.52 -3.20
N THR A 423 14.95 -3.42 -2.62
CA THR A 423 15.39 -4.29 -1.53
C THR A 423 14.48 -4.25 -0.30
N ASN A 424 13.77 -3.14 -0.09
CA ASN A 424 12.83 -2.92 1.01
C ASN A 424 11.40 -2.73 0.49
N SER A 425 10.93 -3.66 -0.34
CA SER A 425 9.52 -3.68 -0.77
C SER A 425 8.65 -4.56 0.11
N PHE A 426 7.45 -4.08 0.43
CA PHE A 426 6.32 -4.90 0.84
C PHE A 426 5.32 -5.01 -0.32
N ILE A 427 4.93 -6.23 -0.68
CA ILE A 427 4.02 -6.48 -1.80
C ILE A 427 2.76 -7.14 -1.27
N SER A 428 1.60 -6.62 -1.67
CA SER A 428 0.30 -7.25 -1.44
C SER A 428 -0.41 -7.50 -2.77
N ILE A 429 -0.93 -8.72 -2.96
CA ILE A 429 -1.62 -9.14 -4.19
C ILE A 429 -2.91 -9.86 -3.81
N GLN A 430 -4.04 -9.31 -4.23
CA GLN A 430 -5.36 -9.94 -4.15
C GLN A 430 -5.69 -10.61 -5.48
N LEU A 431 -6.10 -11.88 -5.42
CA LEU A 431 -6.56 -12.65 -6.57
C LEU A 431 -7.99 -13.10 -6.35
N LYS A 432 -8.86 -12.77 -7.32
CA LYS A 432 -10.27 -13.18 -7.36
C LYS A 432 -10.43 -14.27 -8.42
N PRO A 433 -10.71 -15.54 -8.05
CA PRO A 433 -10.97 -16.56 -9.05
C PRO A 433 -12.25 -16.20 -9.82
N VAL A 434 -12.22 -16.37 -11.14
CA VAL A 434 -13.39 -16.18 -12.01
C VAL A 434 -13.81 -17.53 -12.54
N HIS A 435 -13.22 -18.00 -13.65
CA HIS A 435 -13.61 -19.24 -14.30
C HIS A 435 -12.39 -20.09 -14.65
N HIS A 436 -12.58 -21.41 -14.68
CA HIS A 436 -11.66 -22.33 -15.36
C HIS A 436 -12.39 -22.95 -16.54
N PHE A 437 -11.71 -23.04 -17.68
CA PHE A 437 -12.37 -23.40 -18.93
C PHE A 437 -11.38 -24.00 -19.90
N GLY A 438 -11.90 -24.64 -20.93
CA GLY A 438 -11.09 -25.27 -21.96
C GLY A 438 -11.60 -26.66 -22.26
N THR A 439 -10.70 -27.60 -22.47
CA THR A 439 -11.04 -28.96 -22.92
C THR A 439 -10.44 -30.01 -22.00
N SER A 440 -11.28 -30.91 -21.50
CA SER A 440 -10.86 -32.09 -20.74
C SER A 440 -10.77 -33.29 -21.68
N ILE A 441 -9.81 -34.19 -21.41
CA ILE A 441 -9.69 -35.46 -22.11
C ILE A 441 -10.14 -36.58 -21.17
N GLN A 442 -11.05 -37.41 -21.68
CA GLN A 442 -11.33 -38.72 -21.10
C GLN A 442 -10.85 -39.79 -22.08
N ASN A 443 -9.96 -40.67 -21.60
CA ASN A 443 -9.45 -41.79 -22.38
C ASN A 443 -10.23 -43.06 -22.05
N GLU A 444 -10.69 -43.76 -23.08
CA GLU A 444 -11.27 -45.09 -23.01
C GLU A 444 -10.42 -46.06 -23.83
N LYS A 445 -10.17 -47.26 -23.30
CA LYS A 445 -9.43 -48.32 -24.01
C LYS A 445 -10.36 -49.48 -24.33
N ILE A 446 -10.33 -49.92 -25.58
CA ILE A 446 -11.09 -51.07 -26.05
C ILE A 446 -10.11 -52.14 -26.50
N HIS A 447 -10.18 -53.30 -25.84
CA HIS A 447 -9.52 -54.53 -26.27
C HIS A 447 -10.59 -55.47 -26.84
N TRP A 448 -10.42 -55.89 -28.09
CA TRP A 448 -11.39 -56.74 -28.76
C TRP A 448 -10.72 -57.97 -29.36
N VAL A 449 -11.23 -59.15 -28.97
CA VAL A 449 -10.78 -60.45 -29.48
C VAL A 449 -11.95 -61.14 -30.15
N THR A 450 -11.80 -61.47 -31.43
CA THR A 450 -12.83 -62.20 -32.20
C THR A 450 -12.15 -63.21 -33.13
N PRO A 451 -12.77 -64.35 -33.46
CA PRO A 451 -12.32 -65.18 -34.57
C PRO A 451 -12.29 -64.39 -35.88
N SER A 452 -11.24 -64.55 -36.69
CA SER A 452 -11.14 -63.95 -38.01
C SER A 452 -12.23 -64.49 -38.95
N SER A 453 -12.77 -63.60 -39.80
CA SER A 453 -13.73 -64.01 -40.83
C SER A 453 -12.98 -64.78 -41.91
N CYS A 454 -13.27 -66.07 -42.01
CA CYS A 454 -12.61 -66.95 -42.95
C CYS A 454 -13.69 -67.79 -43.66
N GLY A 455 -13.54 -68.01 -44.98
CA GLY A 455 -14.57 -68.62 -45.83
C GLY A 455 -14.93 -70.09 -45.47
N LYS A 456 -15.78 -70.73 -46.28
CA LYS A 456 -16.14 -72.14 -46.10
C LYS A 456 -14.88 -73.03 -46.32
N ASN A 457 -14.17 -73.38 -45.24
CA ASN A 457 -13.07 -74.38 -45.09
C ASN A 457 -11.75 -73.85 -44.47
N CYS A 458 -11.81 -73.01 -43.45
CA CYS A 458 -10.62 -72.61 -42.68
C CYS A 458 -10.89 -72.59 -41.18
N ILE A 459 -9.81 -72.74 -40.41
CA ILE A 459 -9.84 -72.60 -38.96
C ILE A 459 -9.68 -71.11 -38.66
N PRO A 460 -10.69 -70.43 -38.09
CA PRO A 460 -10.57 -69.02 -37.77
C PRO A 460 -9.45 -68.82 -36.76
N LYS A 461 -8.52 -67.93 -37.09
CA LYS A 461 -7.45 -67.54 -36.16
C LYS A 461 -7.97 -66.39 -35.30
N PRO A 462 -7.50 -66.25 -34.04
CA PRO A 462 -7.88 -65.10 -33.24
C PRO A 462 -7.39 -63.83 -33.93
N MET A 463 -8.26 -62.84 -34.04
CA MET A 463 -7.96 -61.46 -34.35
C MET A 463 -8.05 -60.65 -33.06
N VAL A 464 -7.04 -59.85 -32.79
CA VAL A 464 -7.00 -58.95 -31.64
C VAL A 464 -6.82 -57.52 -32.13
N CYS A 465 -7.71 -56.63 -31.71
CA CYS A 465 -7.67 -55.21 -32.00
C CYS A 465 -7.66 -54.40 -30.70
N ASP A 466 -6.73 -53.46 -30.59
CA ASP A 466 -6.64 -52.52 -29.47
C ASP A 466 -6.88 -51.10 -29.98
N TRP A 467 -7.89 -50.43 -29.42
CA TRP A 467 -8.21 -49.04 -29.70
C TRP A 467 -8.09 -48.19 -28.43
N ASP A 468 -7.41 -47.06 -28.55
CA ASP A 468 -7.50 -45.98 -27.57
C ASP A 468 -8.44 -44.91 -28.12
N ILE A 469 -9.30 -44.37 -27.26
CA ILE A 469 -10.36 -43.43 -27.64
C ILE A 469 -10.28 -42.21 -26.74
N ASN A 470 -10.05 -41.04 -27.33
CA ASN A 470 -10.04 -39.78 -26.61
C ASN A 470 -11.32 -39.00 -26.86
N HIS A 471 -12.06 -38.75 -25.77
CA HIS A 471 -13.23 -37.89 -25.75
C HIS A 471 -12.84 -36.52 -25.21
N PHE A 472 -12.98 -35.50 -26.05
CA PHE A 472 -12.72 -34.11 -25.70
C PHE A 472 -14.02 -33.45 -25.30
N THR A 473 -14.10 -32.99 -24.05
CA THR A 473 -15.28 -32.29 -23.53
C THR A 473 -14.91 -30.88 -23.13
N ASN A 474 -15.55 -29.90 -23.76
CA ASN A 474 -15.39 -28.51 -23.40
C ASN A 474 -16.12 -28.21 -22.10
N TYR A 475 -15.50 -27.41 -21.24
CA TYR A 475 -16.06 -26.95 -19.98
C TYR A 475 -15.76 -25.47 -19.78
N ASP A 476 -16.62 -24.80 -19.02
CA ASP A 476 -16.49 -23.42 -18.59
C ASP A 476 -17.27 -23.25 -17.29
N GLU A 477 -16.56 -23.23 -16.17
CA GLU A 477 -17.14 -23.33 -14.84
C GLU A 477 -16.44 -22.36 -13.87
N PRO A 478 -17.15 -21.80 -12.87
CA PRO A 478 -16.50 -21.04 -11.81
C PRO A 478 -15.63 -21.95 -10.92
N PHE A 479 -14.51 -21.43 -10.42
CA PHE A 479 -13.62 -22.18 -9.54
C PHE A 479 -13.27 -21.40 -8.26
N LEU A 480 -12.67 -22.10 -7.30
CA LEU A 480 -12.11 -21.51 -6.09
C LEU A 480 -10.68 -22.01 -5.88
N PHE A 481 -9.81 -21.15 -5.35
CA PHE A 481 -8.48 -21.57 -4.93
C PHE A 481 -8.56 -22.46 -3.69
N SER A 482 -7.76 -23.54 -3.68
CA SER A 482 -7.50 -24.29 -2.45
C SER A 482 -6.56 -23.49 -1.54
N THR A 483 -6.59 -23.80 -0.24
CA THR A 483 -5.76 -23.10 0.76
C THR A 483 -4.25 -23.34 0.60
N ASP A 484 -3.88 -24.45 -0.03
CA ASP A 484 -2.50 -24.85 -0.34
C ASP A 484 -2.09 -24.54 -1.78
N LEU A 485 -2.97 -23.88 -2.56
CA LEU A 485 -2.78 -23.55 -3.96
C LEU A 485 -2.50 -24.75 -4.88
N LEU A 486 -2.98 -25.94 -4.51
CA LEU A 486 -3.03 -27.10 -5.41
C LEU A 486 -4.09 -26.90 -6.52
N GLY A 487 -3.93 -27.62 -7.62
CA GLY A 487 -4.81 -27.50 -8.79
C GLY A 487 -4.58 -26.19 -9.54
N GLU A 488 -5.61 -25.34 -9.67
CA GLU A 488 -5.53 -24.09 -10.44
C GLU A 488 -4.50 -23.09 -9.86
N GLY A 489 -4.19 -23.18 -8.57
CA GLY A 489 -3.14 -22.37 -7.94
C GLY A 489 -1.73 -22.68 -8.45
N GLU A 490 -1.47 -23.89 -8.96
CA GLU A 490 -0.17 -24.29 -9.50
C GLU A 490 0.17 -23.60 -10.83
N LYS A 491 -0.84 -23.01 -11.47
CA LYS A 491 -0.70 -22.24 -12.71
C LYS A 491 -0.16 -20.82 -12.47
N LEU A 492 0.02 -20.41 -11.22
CA LEU A 492 0.45 -19.06 -10.86
C LEU A 492 1.94 -19.01 -10.54
N SER A 493 2.62 -17.99 -11.06
CA SER A 493 4.04 -17.75 -10.77
C SER A 493 4.33 -16.26 -10.69
N LEU A 494 5.31 -15.88 -9.87
CA LEU A 494 5.87 -14.54 -9.87
C LEU A 494 7.09 -14.51 -10.79
N ILE A 495 7.23 -13.45 -11.56
CA ILE A 495 8.44 -13.19 -12.35
C ILE A 495 9.17 -12.01 -11.71
N ILE A 496 10.45 -12.23 -11.34
CA ILE A 496 11.32 -11.18 -10.78
C ILE A 496 12.56 -11.05 -11.69
N ASN A 497 12.67 -9.92 -12.40
CA ASN A 497 13.73 -9.67 -13.39
C ASN A 497 13.93 -10.83 -14.37
N GLY A 498 12.84 -11.41 -14.85
CA GLY A 498 12.83 -12.52 -15.81
C GLY A 498 12.87 -13.93 -15.20
N ASP A 499 13.26 -14.08 -13.94
CA ASP A 499 13.27 -15.38 -13.27
C ASP A 499 11.88 -15.74 -12.73
N GLU A 500 11.45 -16.98 -12.96
CA GLU A 500 10.11 -17.47 -12.62
C GLU A 500 10.10 -18.25 -11.29
N PHE A 501 9.18 -17.91 -10.40
CA PHE A 501 8.99 -18.53 -9.08
C PHE A 501 7.53 -18.95 -8.89
N LYS A 502 7.27 -20.25 -8.71
CA LYS A 502 5.90 -20.75 -8.50
C LYS A 502 5.36 -20.32 -7.14
N ILE A 503 4.13 -19.78 -7.11
CA ILE A 503 3.52 -19.27 -5.87
C ILE A 503 3.31 -20.40 -4.86
N SER A 504 2.91 -21.59 -5.31
CA SER A 504 2.72 -22.76 -4.44
C SER A 504 4.01 -23.20 -3.75
N ASP A 505 5.16 -23.10 -4.41
CA ASP A 505 6.47 -23.42 -3.83
C ASP A 505 6.90 -22.35 -2.82
N LEU A 506 6.71 -21.07 -3.17
CA LEU A 506 6.98 -19.95 -2.25
C LEU A 506 6.15 -20.02 -0.96
N LEU A 507 4.90 -20.48 -1.05
CA LEU A 507 4.03 -20.69 0.10
C LEU A 507 4.55 -21.83 0.99
N LYS A 508 4.93 -22.97 0.40
CA LYS A 508 5.53 -24.12 1.12
C LYS A 508 6.83 -23.72 1.83
N GLU A 509 7.64 -22.89 1.19
CA GLU A 509 8.90 -22.37 1.73
C GLU A 509 8.70 -21.23 2.74
N LYS A 510 7.45 -20.81 3.01
CA LYS A 510 7.09 -19.69 3.92
C LYS A 510 7.76 -18.37 3.53
N LYS A 511 8.01 -18.17 2.24
CA LYS A 511 8.52 -16.90 1.68
C LYS A 511 7.40 -15.89 1.43
N ILE A 512 6.17 -16.38 1.32
CA ILE A 512 4.95 -15.57 1.22
C ILE A 512 3.94 -16.03 2.27
N VAL A 513 3.01 -15.14 2.61
CA VAL A 513 1.86 -15.45 3.49
C VAL A 513 0.59 -15.36 2.67
N LEU A 514 -0.32 -16.32 2.88
CA LEU A 514 -1.62 -16.37 2.22
C LEU A 514 -2.75 -16.17 3.24
N TYR A 515 -3.67 -15.28 2.93
CA TYR A 515 -4.92 -15.08 3.66
C TYR A 515 -6.11 -15.36 2.75
N LYS A 516 -7.16 -15.96 3.31
CA LYS A 516 -8.45 -16.09 2.62
C LYS A 516 -9.32 -14.87 2.96
N VAL A 517 -9.82 -14.20 1.94
CA VAL A 517 -10.69 -13.02 2.08
C VAL A 517 -11.94 -13.33 1.26
N ASP A 518 -13.02 -13.72 1.93
CA ASP A 518 -14.21 -14.28 1.30
C ASP A 518 -13.89 -15.50 0.40
N GLN A 519 -14.08 -15.36 -0.91
CA GLN A 519 -13.73 -16.35 -1.94
C GLN A 519 -12.38 -16.06 -2.62
N ASN A 520 -11.76 -14.93 -2.28
CA ASN A 520 -10.51 -14.47 -2.85
C ASN A 520 -9.33 -14.92 -1.98
N ILE A 521 -8.14 -14.89 -2.57
CA ILE A 521 -6.88 -15.09 -1.85
C ILE A 521 -6.08 -13.80 -1.85
N HIS A 522 -5.45 -13.50 -0.72
CA HIS A 522 -4.54 -12.39 -0.55
C HIS A 522 -3.14 -12.92 -0.25
N LEU A 523 -2.15 -12.45 -1.00
CA LEU A 523 -0.75 -12.83 -0.86
C LEU A 523 0.03 -11.63 -0.34
N GLU A 524 0.82 -11.84 0.71
CA GLU A 524 1.75 -10.85 1.24
C GLU A 524 3.19 -11.34 1.11
N ILE A 525 4.06 -10.46 0.61
CA ILE A 525 5.50 -10.66 0.53
C ILE A 525 6.16 -9.57 1.37
N SER A 526 6.65 -9.94 2.55
CA SER A 526 7.25 -9.01 3.51
C SER A 526 8.75 -8.77 3.28
N ASP A 527 9.45 -9.69 2.62
CA ASP A 527 10.85 -9.54 2.26
C ASP A 527 11.15 -10.22 0.93
N ILE A 528 11.25 -9.42 -0.13
CA ILE A 528 11.51 -9.89 -1.49
C ILE A 528 12.86 -10.60 -1.62
N ASN A 529 13.84 -10.25 -0.78
CA ASN A 529 15.18 -10.87 -0.82
C ASN A 529 15.17 -12.33 -0.39
N LYS A 530 14.13 -12.78 0.32
CA LYS A 530 13.95 -14.21 0.62
C LYS A 530 13.60 -15.02 -0.63
N ILE A 531 13.05 -14.38 -1.66
CA ILE A 531 12.71 -14.99 -2.95
C ILE A 531 13.90 -14.86 -3.90
N LYS A 532 14.35 -13.63 -4.13
CA LYS A 532 15.50 -13.30 -4.98
C LYS A 532 16.22 -12.10 -4.41
N GLU A 533 17.51 -12.26 -4.13
CA GLU A 533 18.36 -11.18 -3.63
C GLU A 533 18.44 -10.06 -4.68
N LEU A 534 18.05 -8.85 -4.28
CA LEU A 534 18.11 -7.67 -5.14
C LEU A 534 19.32 -6.83 -4.77
N LYS A 535 19.93 -6.19 -5.77
CA LYS A 535 21.00 -5.22 -5.50
C LYS A 535 20.40 -3.87 -5.15
N PRO A 536 20.97 -3.14 -4.19
CA PRO A 536 20.59 -1.76 -3.94
C PRO A 536 20.74 -0.94 -5.23
N PHE A 537 19.79 -0.02 -5.47
CA PHE A 537 19.79 0.92 -6.61
C PHE A 537 19.60 0.31 -8.01
N GLU A 538 19.34 -0.99 -8.13
CA GLU A 538 18.96 -1.62 -9.40
C GLU A 538 17.44 -1.68 -9.50
N GLU A 539 16.87 -1.10 -10.57
CA GLU A 539 15.43 -1.21 -10.85
C GLU A 539 15.09 -2.68 -11.12
N SER A 540 14.25 -3.24 -10.26
CA SER A 540 13.78 -4.61 -10.39
C SER A 540 12.29 -4.61 -10.62
N ASN A 541 11.79 -5.50 -11.49
CA ASN A 541 10.38 -5.54 -11.88
C ASN A 541 9.74 -6.83 -11.41
N LEU A 542 8.54 -6.70 -10.86
CA LEU A 542 7.68 -7.82 -10.46
C LEU A 542 6.51 -7.96 -11.43
N SER A 543 6.23 -9.19 -11.85
CA SER A 543 5.03 -9.52 -12.64
C SER A 543 4.36 -10.78 -12.13
N LEU A 544 3.05 -10.89 -12.34
CA LEU A 544 2.28 -12.12 -12.13
C LEU A 544 2.13 -12.85 -13.46
N LYS A 545 2.52 -14.11 -13.48
CA LYS A 545 2.35 -15.02 -14.61
C LYS A 545 1.22 -16.00 -14.33
N VAL A 546 0.33 -16.16 -15.30
CA VAL A 546 -0.77 -17.12 -15.27
C VAL A 546 -0.62 -18.06 -16.45
N LYS A 547 -0.35 -19.34 -16.18
CA LYS A 547 -0.18 -20.38 -17.21
C LYS A 547 -1.49 -21.10 -17.48
N SER A 548 -1.64 -21.63 -18.67
CA SER A 548 -2.60 -22.69 -18.97
C SER A 548 -1.90 -24.05 -18.87
N PHE A 549 -2.67 -25.11 -18.73
CA PHE A 549 -2.19 -26.42 -19.11
C PHE A 549 -2.30 -26.56 -20.63
N VAL A 550 -1.24 -27.05 -21.25
CA VAL A 550 -1.18 -27.36 -22.69
C VAL A 550 -0.87 -28.84 -22.84
N GLY A 551 -1.81 -29.60 -23.40
CA GLY A 551 -1.60 -30.98 -23.81
C GLY A 551 -1.68 -31.10 -25.32
N ASN A 552 -1.10 -32.17 -25.87
CA ASN A 552 -1.23 -32.53 -27.28
C ASN A 552 -1.55 -34.01 -27.36
N ASP A 553 -2.68 -34.34 -27.96
CA ASP A 553 -3.12 -35.72 -28.08
C ASP A 553 -3.95 -35.93 -29.35
N PHE A 554 -4.23 -37.18 -29.68
CA PHE A 554 -5.06 -37.53 -30.83
C PHE A 554 -6.54 -37.36 -30.53
N PHE A 555 -7.32 -37.00 -31.55
CA PHE A 555 -8.78 -36.87 -31.45
C PHE A 555 -9.52 -38.11 -31.96
N GLY A 556 -10.51 -38.55 -31.20
CA GLY A 556 -11.38 -39.66 -31.57
C GLY A 556 -10.77 -41.03 -31.32
N VAL A 557 -10.94 -41.96 -32.26
CA VAL A 557 -10.49 -43.36 -32.12
C VAL A 557 -9.14 -43.54 -32.81
N LYS A 558 -8.18 -44.13 -32.09
CA LYS A 558 -6.87 -44.52 -32.60
C LYS A 558 -6.68 -46.03 -32.46
N LEU A 559 -6.46 -46.72 -33.58
CA LEU A 559 -6.01 -48.11 -33.55
C LEU A 559 -4.55 -48.13 -33.08
N VAL A 560 -4.28 -48.74 -31.92
CA VAL A 560 -2.96 -48.73 -31.27
C VAL A 560 -2.27 -50.09 -31.26
N GLY A 561 -3.02 -51.18 -31.48
CA GLY A 561 -2.47 -52.53 -31.52
C GLY A 561 -3.28 -53.47 -32.40
N VAL A 562 -2.58 -54.34 -33.11
CA VAL A 562 -3.17 -55.44 -33.89
C VAL A 562 -2.34 -56.70 -33.72
N SER A 563 -2.99 -57.86 -33.56
CA SER A 563 -2.31 -59.15 -33.61
C SER A 563 -3.21 -60.27 -34.14
N GLY A 564 -2.60 -61.39 -34.53
CA GLY A 564 -3.31 -62.50 -35.16
C GLY A 564 -3.67 -62.24 -36.62
N ASP A 565 -4.85 -62.68 -37.06
CA ASP A 565 -5.30 -62.59 -38.45
C ASP A 565 -6.16 -61.33 -38.68
N TRP A 566 -5.51 -60.16 -38.59
CA TRP A 566 -6.15 -58.86 -38.49
C TRP A 566 -6.37 -58.12 -39.83
N ARG A 567 -5.81 -58.63 -40.94
CA ARG A 567 -5.86 -58.00 -42.27
C ARG A 567 -7.11 -58.43 -43.05
N GLY A 568 -7.62 -57.54 -43.90
CA GLY A 568 -8.72 -57.85 -44.83
C GLY A 568 -10.12 -57.47 -44.34
N VAL A 569 -11.15 -57.97 -45.04
CA VAL A 569 -12.56 -57.62 -44.79
C VAL A 569 -13.01 -58.18 -43.44
N GLY A 570 -13.39 -57.30 -42.52
CA GLY A 570 -13.68 -57.65 -41.13
C GLY A 570 -12.47 -57.59 -40.18
N GLY A 571 -11.31 -57.16 -40.68
CA GLY A 571 -10.07 -56.92 -39.93
C GLY A 571 -10.09 -55.70 -39.01
N CYS A 572 -9.04 -55.47 -38.22
CA CYS A 572 -8.97 -54.32 -37.30
C CYS A 572 -9.04 -52.95 -38.01
N PRO A 573 -8.34 -52.70 -39.13
CA PRO A 573 -8.48 -51.46 -39.90
C PRO A 573 -9.92 -51.27 -40.42
N PHE A 574 -10.58 -52.35 -40.84
CA PHE A 574 -11.96 -52.33 -41.34
C PHE A 574 -12.96 -51.93 -40.25
N ASN A 575 -12.76 -52.40 -39.02
CA ASN A 575 -13.68 -52.14 -37.90
C ASN A 575 -13.42 -50.79 -37.20
N THR A 576 -12.24 -50.16 -37.41
CA THR A 576 -11.90 -48.88 -36.78
C THR A 576 -12.91 -47.75 -37.10
N PRO A 577 -13.34 -47.56 -38.36
CA PRO A 577 -14.44 -46.66 -38.70
C PRO A 577 -15.75 -46.94 -37.94
N GLN A 578 -16.11 -48.23 -37.76
CA GLN A 578 -17.33 -48.63 -37.06
C GLN A 578 -17.24 -48.31 -35.56
N VAL A 579 -16.05 -48.49 -34.95
CA VAL A 579 -15.82 -48.09 -33.56
C VAL A 579 -15.97 -46.57 -33.41
N ALA A 580 -15.41 -45.78 -34.34
CA ALA A 580 -15.56 -44.33 -34.34
C ALA A 580 -17.02 -43.89 -34.49
N GLU A 581 -17.77 -44.52 -35.39
CA GLU A 581 -19.20 -44.27 -35.57
C GLU A 581 -20.02 -44.63 -34.32
N ALA A 582 -19.79 -45.81 -33.73
CA ALA A 582 -20.46 -46.24 -32.51
C ALA A 582 -20.21 -45.27 -31.34
N LYS A 583 -19.02 -44.67 -31.31
CA LYS A 583 -18.60 -43.68 -30.31
C LYS A 583 -18.91 -42.23 -30.72
N LYS A 584 -19.55 -42.03 -31.88
CA LYS A 584 -19.92 -40.72 -32.44
C LYS A 584 -18.73 -39.75 -32.48
N THR A 585 -17.58 -40.26 -32.89
CA THR A 585 -16.33 -39.51 -32.97
C THR A 585 -15.60 -39.80 -34.29
N THR A 586 -14.46 -39.17 -34.47
CA THR A 586 -13.62 -39.26 -35.67
C THR A 586 -12.60 -40.40 -35.56
N VAL A 587 -11.95 -40.75 -36.67
CA VAL A 587 -10.76 -41.61 -36.66
C VAL A 587 -9.52 -40.72 -36.61
N SER A 588 -8.62 -40.99 -35.68
CA SER A 588 -7.33 -40.30 -35.62
C SER A 588 -6.45 -40.66 -36.81
N ASN A 589 -5.82 -39.66 -37.43
CA ASN A 589 -4.80 -39.87 -38.45
C ASN A 589 -3.54 -40.59 -37.93
N ASP A 590 -3.37 -40.67 -36.61
CA ASP A 590 -2.26 -41.40 -35.96
C ASP A 590 -2.56 -42.90 -35.79
N SER A 591 -3.72 -43.38 -36.26
CA SER A 591 -4.07 -44.80 -36.18
C SER A 591 -3.05 -45.68 -36.92
N LEU A 592 -2.75 -46.86 -36.36
CA LEU A 592 -2.07 -47.92 -37.10
C LEU A 592 -2.84 -48.23 -38.38
N GLU A 593 -2.11 -48.48 -39.46
CA GLU A 593 -2.69 -48.83 -40.76
C GLU A 593 -3.70 -47.80 -41.30
N ILE A 594 -3.51 -46.51 -40.98
CA ILE A 594 -4.38 -45.41 -41.45
C ILE A 594 -4.56 -45.39 -42.97
N ALA A 595 -3.56 -45.82 -43.73
CA ALA A 595 -3.66 -45.95 -45.19
C ALA A 595 -4.68 -47.02 -45.61
N GLU A 596 -4.73 -48.17 -44.91
CA GLU A 596 -5.71 -49.23 -45.15
C GLU A 596 -7.12 -48.76 -44.74
N ILE A 597 -7.23 -48.05 -43.61
CA ILE A 597 -8.48 -47.44 -43.14
C ILE A 597 -9.03 -46.43 -44.17
N LYS A 598 -8.17 -45.54 -44.69
CA LYS A 598 -8.54 -44.54 -45.72
C LYS A 598 -8.90 -45.18 -47.05
N GLY A 599 -8.07 -46.11 -47.54
CA GLY A 599 -8.33 -46.81 -48.79
C GLY A 599 -9.64 -47.60 -48.77
N TRP A 600 -9.97 -48.21 -47.63
CA TRP A 600 -11.25 -48.87 -47.46
C TRP A 600 -12.43 -47.89 -47.48
N ALA A 601 -12.35 -46.80 -46.70
CA ALA A 601 -13.42 -45.81 -46.60
C ALA A 601 -13.71 -45.15 -47.96
N GLU A 602 -12.67 -44.81 -48.72
CA GLU A 602 -12.79 -44.30 -50.09
C GLU A 602 -13.45 -45.32 -51.03
N GLY A 603 -13.04 -46.60 -50.95
CA GLY A 603 -13.62 -47.69 -51.72
C GLY A 603 -15.07 -48.02 -51.35
N ALA A 604 -15.50 -47.75 -50.11
CA ALA A 604 -16.90 -47.84 -49.70
C ALA A 604 -17.71 -46.67 -50.30
N ARG A 605 -17.17 -45.46 -50.22
CA ARG A 605 -17.79 -44.25 -50.79
C ARG A 605 -17.97 -44.34 -52.30
N SER A 606 -16.99 -44.88 -53.03
CA SER A 606 -17.08 -45.09 -54.49
C SER A 606 -18.16 -46.10 -54.90
N ARG A 607 -18.52 -47.02 -54.00
CA ARG A 607 -19.63 -47.99 -54.17
C ARG A 607 -21.00 -47.46 -53.74
N GLY A 608 -21.10 -46.16 -53.46
CA GLY A 608 -22.36 -45.50 -53.09
C GLY A 608 -22.78 -45.68 -51.64
N TRP A 609 -21.89 -46.16 -50.76
CA TRP A 609 -22.17 -46.26 -49.33
C TRP A 609 -21.95 -44.88 -48.68
N PRO A 610 -22.99 -44.22 -48.14
CA PRO A 610 -22.83 -42.94 -47.45
C PRO A 610 -22.22 -43.21 -46.08
N TYR A 611 -20.89 -43.15 -45.99
CA TYR A 611 -20.17 -43.26 -44.73
C TYR A 611 -19.51 -41.93 -44.41
N PRO A 612 -20.03 -41.12 -43.47
CA PRO A 612 -19.46 -39.83 -43.11
C PRO A 612 -18.24 -40.02 -42.20
N LEU A 613 -17.19 -40.66 -42.72
CA LEU A 613 -15.94 -40.83 -41.98
C LEU A 613 -15.19 -39.50 -41.94
N GLN A 614 -15.02 -38.98 -40.74
CA GLN A 614 -14.20 -37.82 -40.48
C GLN A 614 -12.88 -38.27 -39.86
N TYR A 615 -11.80 -37.68 -40.34
CA TYR A 615 -10.47 -37.88 -39.82
C TYR A 615 -10.02 -36.61 -39.11
N SER A 616 -9.26 -36.78 -38.04
CA SER A 616 -8.68 -35.67 -37.30
C SER A 616 -7.21 -35.95 -37.00
N ASP A 617 -6.42 -34.89 -37.20
CA ASP A 617 -5.03 -34.87 -36.78
C ASP A 617 -4.96 -34.68 -35.27
N SER A 618 -3.89 -35.18 -34.66
CA SER A 618 -3.55 -34.82 -33.29
C SER A 618 -3.36 -33.33 -33.15
N GLY A 619 -3.70 -32.79 -31.98
CA GLY A 619 -3.65 -31.35 -31.78
C GLY A 619 -3.72 -30.95 -30.32
N ALA A 620 -3.41 -29.68 -30.11
CA ALA A 620 -3.32 -29.11 -28.80
C ALA A 620 -4.69 -28.90 -28.17
N TYR A 621 -4.77 -29.17 -26.87
CA TYR A 621 -5.91 -28.82 -26.03
C TYR A 621 -5.41 -28.06 -24.80
N TYR A 622 -6.30 -27.23 -24.27
CA TYR A 622 -5.94 -26.22 -23.28
C TYR A 622 -6.88 -26.31 -22.07
N GLN A 623 -6.33 -26.09 -20.88
CA GLN A 623 -7.11 -25.84 -19.68
C GLN A 623 -6.64 -24.53 -19.06
N GLU A 624 -7.48 -23.52 -19.24
CA GLU A 624 -7.23 -22.13 -18.94
C GLU A 624 -7.92 -21.71 -17.65
N ILE A 625 -7.43 -20.60 -17.09
CA ILE A 625 -8.09 -19.92 -15.98
C ILE A 625 -8.20 -18.42 -16.27
N SER A 626 -9.24 -17.83 -15.70
CA SER A 626 -9.42 -16.39 -15.61
C SER A 626 -9.56 -15.96 -14.15
N LEU A 627 -8.97 -14.82 -13.82
CA LEU A 627 -8.95 -14.27 -12.46
C LEU A 627 -8.82 -12.74 -12.47
N GLY A 628 -9.40 -12.08 -11.49
CA GLY A 628 -9.15 -10.66 -11.23
C GLY A 628 -7.91 -10.46 -10.36
N VAL A 629 -7.12 -9.42 -10.61
CA VAL A 629 -5.91 -9.06 -9.86
C VAL A 629 -6.00 -7.61 -9.38
N SER A 630 -5.77 -7.39 -8.09
CA SER A 630 -5.49 -6.06 -7.55
C SER A 630 -4.30 -6.15 -6.61
N SER A 631 -3.36 -5.23 -6.72
CA SER A 631 -2.09 -5.32 -5.98
C SER A 631 -1.55 -3.95 -5.66
N ASN A 632 -0.70 -3.90 -4.63
CA ASN A 632 0.14 -2.75 -4.34
C ASN A 632 1.57 -3.17 -3.98
N ILE A 633 2.53 -2.34 -4.35
CA ILE A 633 3.93 -2.44 -3.92
C ILE A 633 4.23 -1.17 -3.13
N GLN A 634 4.67 -1.35 -1.88
CA GLN A 634 5.16 -0.28 -1.03
C GLN A 634 6.69 -0.38 -0.97
N ASN A 635 7.37 0.57 -1.60
CA ASN A 635 8.82 0.71 -1.53
C ASN A 635 9.17 1.63 -0.35
N TYR A 636 9.83 1.09 0.67
CA TYR A 636 10.30 1.86 1.82
C TYR A 636 11.63 2.55 1.50
N PHE A 637 11.91 3.65 2.20
CA PHE A 637 13.23 4.26 2.15
C PHE A 637 14.31 3.23 2.58
N ASN A 638 15.45 3.25 1.90
CA ASN A 638 16.54 2.30 2.14
C ASN A 638 17.49 2.74 3.25
#